data_AF-A0A7Y6DZ60-F1
#
_entry.id   AF-A0A7Y6DZ60-F1
#
_cell.length_a   1.000
_cell.length_b   1.000
_cell.length_c   1.000
_cell.angle_alpha   90.00
_cell.angle_beta   90.00
_cell.angle_gamma   90.00
#
_symmetry.space_group_name_H-M   'P 1'
#
loop_
_entity.id
_entity.type
_entity.pdbx_description
1 polymer ?
#
loop_
_entity_poly.entity_id
_entity_poly.type
_entity_poly.pdbx_seq_one_letter_code
_entity_poly.pdbx_strand_id
1 'polypeptide(L)'
;MEPALHELLRSAEAEAGPDREIEALIRLRRPDARVPGVRLVARFGPIATCRIHRSDFRSVERHPAVLSLKAPRSYRPELLSDDELEGEDEPSTDWPPRLPRVRPPSTRRPRPRPLTGAGVVVGVVDWGLDFAHPEFRSADGRTRLLALWDQRDRSDRRGRSPAPYGYGRLHSRTDIDAALRTPTPYATLDYHPAYCGVNPRGAHGTHVAGIAVGRSMPGSAAGAQLVFVHLADRTPGRATMGDSVRLLEAIDFIRRAAGPRPWVVNLSMGRHGGPHDGSTLVERAFDQLLSSTPRCCIVQTAGNYYLSGAHASGRIREGEVRALRFRIPPSDPTINEVEAWYDGTDRLDVRLTPPGGRPGPWLPPGNRATVRAGGAVVGRMYQRTDPDNRDRQVDAFLRANAPSGTWTMELRGTRVVGPGRFHAWIERDDSCQSSFQARDRDRQVTTGTITNGRLPICVGAYDARPGSRALWAKSSAGPTRDGRGKPDCCAPGQDVRSARSAPRGSATSRGQYVTMSGTSMAAPAVTAAVAQLLEARPDLDIRQIRRLVLGTTRPGARDPDGRVGRGYLDLDRLLAAARRRSTGGGDAGDAPDQDPAYLKAARTVWKGLPGVDQRVTIRPLSDAPSRHVATSTFQAWTNSATEIFVSDLGTDPEVWKVVLFHEALHVHQFLEWGRPVSYEQMMIYEADAYRGTHTWGSGKGRIDAFYLAQFDKSASVFSSGLARIRAKKLTPAAREAEFKKFMLDGGFLPKGAKIDRIADLYEVWPAPRKPAGGGRRGRTGDTEEAAEFAGREHRAVADAGAGAIGPTSLVFEGSPKALGFGEVVALAGDYFASYDQMRELARSSNGRAQLAHARWSATASGSGSTRPPEPTGDDAAIRAVNDRAARLAATNVSHFSAEGANWREYSSWHAKALTDAVGAGADDRAWRKAVAKEAFGLHFLTDAFAAGHVRTPRGEIQAWYAKRYPGSQPMIDYLARFVFERLVARNRIPSIGLKFPGKAREKIADDIRQRAGAAADTYSLGDVVSLALHDFDGNGLYVVSDKDSRGRSVPGGHHWRAVGDGRLPTGRSSQDEAWRMAVAGVRASVGELRQVRAAGQRAGAARVPATGRADIIRRVLAADGRSTFAARAFVPREDPGRNPALQATGGTRAPLDWHWKSLGPVARAALDSTMRQRIPAELGSLVAATQDPDHRVVLGEFVQHLKDEGIAVLEKIYP
;
A
#
# COMPACT_ATOMS: atom_id res chain seq x y z
N MET A 1 -21.96 22.69 -19.18
CA MET A 1 -21.51 21.82 -20.29
C MET A 1 -20.17 21.20 -19.99
N GLU A 2 -19.93 19.99 -20.51
CA GLU A 2 -18.63 19.33 -20.55
C GLU A 2 -17.83 19.79 -21.79
N PRO A 3 -16.48 19.83 -21.76
CA PRO A 3 -15.67 20.21 -22.92
C PRO A 3 -15.92 19.30 -24.14
N ALA A 4 -15.95 17.98 -23.94
CA ALA A 4 -16.26 17.01 -24.99
C ALA A 4 -17.66 17.22 -25.63
N LEU A 5 -18.66 17.63 -24.84
CA LEU A 5 -19.98 18.00 -25.36
C LEU A 5 -19.97 19.30 -26.18
N HIS A 6 -19.08 20.24 -25.87
CA HIS A 6 -18.89 21.44 -26.70
C HIS A 6 -18.30 21.12 -28.09
N GLU A 7 -17.39 20.15 -28.19
CA GLU A 7 -16.87 19.71 -29.48
C GLU A 7 -17.90 18.85 -30.24
N LEU A 8 -18.57 17.90 -29.58
CA LEU A 8 -19.59 17.04 -30.20
C LEU A 8 -20.78 17.83 -30.79
N LEU A 9 -21.26 18.86 -30.09
CA LEU A 9 -22.34 19.70 -30.62
C LEU A 9 -21.91 20.55 -31.82
N ARG A 10 -20.61 20.84 -31.96
CA ARG A 10 -20.08 21.62 -33.09
C ARG A 10 -19.76 20.78 -34.32
N SER A 11 -19.26 19.54 -34.15
CA SER A 11 -19.20 18.61 -35.29
C SER A 11 -20.61 18.30 -35.79
N ALA A 12 -21.57 18.09 -34.87
CA ALA A 12 -22.97 17.95 -35.24
C ALA A 12 -23.56 19.17 -35.97
N GLU A 13 -23.13 20.41 -35.65
CA GLU A 13 -23.49 21.64 -36.41
C GLU A 13 -22.99 21.64 -37.85
N ALA A 14 -21.79 21.13 -38.08
CA ALA A 14 -21.16 21.12 -39.40
C ALA A 14 -21.64 19.97 -40.29
N GLU A 15 -22.17 18.90 -39.70
CA GLU A 15 -22.45 17.63 -40.39
C GLU A 15 -23.95 17.30 -40.58
N ALA A 16 -24.87 17.88 -39.79
CA ALA A 16 -26.28 17.46 -39.80
C ALA A 16 -27.27 18.51 -39.26
N GLY A 17 -28.54 18.36 -39.68
CA GLY A 17 -29.67 19.19 -39.25
C GLY A 17 -30.12 19.00 -37.78
N PRO A 18 -31.14 19.77 -37.35
CA PRO A 18 -31.57 19.88 -35.94
C PRO A 18 -32.10 18.58 -35.32
N ASP A 19 -32.55 17.62 -36.13
CA ASP A 19 -33.19 16.38 -35.65
C ASP A 19 -32.19 15.27 -35.29
N ARG A 20 -30.88 15.45 -35.53
CA ARG A 20 -29.85 14.43 -35.23
C ARG A 20 -29.91 13.99 -33.77
N GLU A 21 -30.16 12.70 -33.56
CA GLU A 21 -30.13 12.06 -32.25
C GLU A 21 -28.67 11.93 -31.77
N ILE A 22 -28.39 12.42 -30.56
CA ILE A 22 -27.08 12.42 -29.90
C ILE A 22 -27.09 11.40 -28.78
N GLU A 23 -26.07 10.54 -28.73
CA GLU A 23 -25.85 9.60 -27.63
C GLU A 23 -25.13 10.30 -26.48
N ALA A 24 -25.51 10.03 -25.23
CA ALA A 24 -24.87 10.62 -24.06
C ALA A 24 -25.02 9.74 -22.81
N LEU A 25 -24.14 9.93 -21.83
CA LEU A 25 -24.34 9.43 -20.47
C LEU A 25 -25.01 10.53 -19.63
N ILE A 26 -26.11 10.19 -18.97
CA ILE A 26 -26.88 11.10 -18.12
C ILE A 26 -26.90 10.60 -16.68
N ARG A 27 -26.71 11.51 -15.73
CA ARG A 27 -26.89 11.27 -14.30
C ARG A 27 -28.08 12.09 -13.83
N LEU A 28 -29.12 11.41 -13.37
CA LEU A 28 -30.36 11.98 -12.88
C LEU A 28 -30.30 12.19 -11.35
N ARG A 29 -31.10 13.14 -10.85
CA ARG A 29 -31.27 13.40 -9.41
C ARG A 29 -31.99 12.27 -8.70
N ARG A 30 -32.93 11.61 -9.39
CA ARG A 30 -33.60 10.37 -8.96
C ARG A 30 -33.62 9.38 -10.12
N PRO A 31 -33.45 8.05 -9.89
CA PRO A 31 -33.46 7.06 -10.96
C PRO A 31 -34.73 7.08 -11.83
N ASP A 32 -35.88 7.31 -11.22
CA ASP A 32 -37.21 7.32 -11.85
C ASP A 32 -37.54 8.63 -12.60
N ALA A 33 -36.70 9.65 -12.49
CA ALA A 33 -36.98 10.97 -13.03
C ALA A 33 -37.19 10.93 -14.57
N ARG A 34 -38.29 11.55 -15.02
CA ARG A 34 -38.57 11.80 -16.43
C ARG A 34 -38.00 13.17 -16.82
N VAL A 35 -37.42 13.24 -18.02
CA VAL A 35 -36.89 14.47 -18.62
C VAL A 35 -37.43 14.52 -20.05
N PRO A 36 -38.21 15.55 -20.43
CA PRO A 36 -38.67 15.73 -21.82
C PRO A 36 -37.47 15.78 -22.79
N GLY A 37 -37.64 15.27 -24.01
CA GLY A 37 -36.57 15.20 -25.02
C GLY A 37 -35.49 14.12 -24.76
N VAL A 38 -35.62 13.29 -23.72
CA VAL A 38 -34.65 12.23 -23.37
C VAL A 38 -35.24 10.83 -23.50
N ARG A 39 -34.67 10.02 -24.39
CA ARG A 39 -34.92 8.57 -24.47
C ARG A 39 -33.81 7.82 -23.72
N LEU A 40 -34.18 7.12 -22.65
CA LEU A 40 -33.25 6.35 -21.81
C LEU A 40 -33.15 4.90 -22.33
N VAL A 41 -31.94 4.35 -22.42
CA VAL A 41 -31.67 3.05 -23.07
C VAL A 41 -31.24 1.98 -22.07
N ALA A 42 -30.07 2.14 -21.42
CA ALA A 42 -29.60 1.29 -20.33
C ALA A 42 -29.53 2.09 -19.01
N ARG A 43 -29.78 1.45 -17.86
CA ARG A 43 -29.90 2.11 -16.55
C ARG A 43 -29.06 1.41 -15.48
N PHE A 44 -28.36 2.22 -14.69
CA PHE A 44 -27.47 1.86 -13.59
C PHE A 44 -27.79 2.78 -12.41
N GLY A 45 -28.93 2.52 -11.76
CA GLY A 45 -29.50 3.41 -10.75
C GLY A 45 -29.77 4.82 -11.30
N PRO A 46 -29.20 5.89 -10.72
CA PRO A 46 -29.39 7.25 -11.21
C PRO A 46 -28.61 7.57 -12.51
N ILE A 47 -27.72 6.68 -12.96
CA ILE A 47 -26.95 6.85 -14.20
C ILE A 47 -27.62 6.05 -15.30
N ALA A 48 -27.69 6.62 -16.51
CA ALA A 48 -28.23 5.94 -17.67
C ALA A 48 -27.45 6.30 -18.94
N THR A 49 -27.49 5.40 -19.91
CA THR A 49 -27.25 5.79 -21.30
C THR A 49 -28.53 6.36 -21.88
N CYS A 50 -28.39 7.38 -22.72
CA CYS A 50 -29.53 8.09 -23.27
C CYS A 50 -29.29 8.52 -24.71
N ARG A 51 -30.37 8.98 -25.32
CA ARG A 51 -30.47 9.53 -26.66
C ARG A 51 -31.30 10.80 -26.58
N ILE A 52 -30.80 11.88 -27.16
CA ILE A 52 -31.34 13.25 -27.04
C ILE A 52 -31.32 13.90 -28.42
N HIS A 53 -32.41 14.51 -28.88
CA HIS A 53 -32.36 15.28 -30.12
C HIS A 53 -31.48 16.52 -29.94
N ARG A 54 -30.71 16.88 -30.97
CA ARG A 54 -29.79 18.01 -30.95
C ARG A 54 -30.48 19.33 -30.52
N SER A 55 -31.71 19.56 -30.99
CA SER A 55 -32.58 20.68 -30.59
C SER A 55 -32.84 20.73 -29.07
N ASP A 56 -33.18 19.60 -28.46
CA ASP A 56 -33.50 19.46 -27.03
C ASP A 56 -32.28 19.52 -26.11
N PHE A 57 -31.05 19.39 -26.64
CA PHE A 57 -29.85 19.21 -25.81
C PHE A 57 -29.68 20.31 -24.75
N ARG A 58 -30.05 21.57 -25.07
CA ARG A 58 -29.96 22.71 -24.15
C ARG A 58 -31.04 22.74 -23.07
N SER A 59 -32.25 22.28 -23.37
CA SER A 59 -33.32 22.18 -22.36
C SER A 59 -33.04 21.02 -21.41
N VAL A 60 -32.59 19.88 -21.94
CA VAL A 60 -32.15 18.70 -21.17
C VAL A 60 -30.98 19.03 -20.25
N GLU A 61 -29.92 19.68 -20.74
CA GLU A 61 -28.75 20.07 -19.93
C GLU A 61 -29.14 20.92 -18.71
N ARG A 62 -30.13 21.80 -18.87
CA ARG A 62 -30.58 22.74 -17.83
C ARG A 62 -31.71 22.19 -16.95
N HIS A 63 -32.24 21.01 -17.27
CA HIS A 63 -33.43 20.48 -16.59
C HIS A 63 -33.11 20.11 -15.13
N PRO A 64 -33.90 20.53 -14.12
CA PRO A 64 -33.55 20.37 -12.70
C PRO A 64 -33.31 18.93 -12.23
N ALA A 65 -33.88 17.94 -12.94
CA ALA A 65 -33.68 16.52 -12.65
C ALA A 65 -32.35 15.97 -13.19
N VAL A 66 -31.59 16.71 -13.99
CA VAL A 66 -30.28 16.31 -14.53
C VAL A 66 -29.16 16.89 -13.65
N LEU A 67 -28.26 16.04 -13.17
CA LEU A 67 -27.10 16.43 -12.37
C LEU A 67 -25.82 16.50 -13.21
N SER A 68 -25.66 15.60 -14.16
CA SER A 68 -24.52 15.55 -15.07
C SER A 68 -24.96 14.96 -16.41
N LEU A 69 -24.35 15.47 -17.48
CA LEU A 69 -24.53 15.00 -18.84
C LEU A 69 -23.14 14.99 -19.49
N LYS A 70 -22.81 13.87 -20.13
CA LYS A 70 -21.45 13.56 -20.59
C LYS A 70 -21.48 13.04 -22.03
N ALA A 71 -20.50 13.45 -22.83
CA ALA A 71 -20.31 12.94 -24.18
C ALA A 71 -19.94 11.44 -24.16
N PRO A 72 -20.20 10.69 -25.24
CA PRO A 72 -19.51 9.44 -25.51
C PRO A 72 -18.00 9.71 -25.56
N ARG A 73 -17.21 8.90 -24.87
CA ARG A 73 -15.74 8.98 -24.84
C ARG A 73 -15.19 7.69 -25.39
N SER A 74 -14.52 7.73 -26.55
CA SER A 74 -13.95 6.55 -27.19
C SER A 74 -12.84 5.92 -26.34
N TYR A 75 -12.71 4.60 -26.42
CA TYR A 75 -11.61 3.84 -25.84
C TYR A 75 -10.68 3.30 -26.93
N ARG A 76 -9.52 2.79 -26.54
CA ARG A 76 -8.59 2.09 -27.44
C ARG A 76 -8.12 0.75 -26.85
N PRO A 77 -7.76 -0.25 -27.69
CA PRO A 77 -7.26 -1.54 -27.20
C PRO A 77 -5.89 -1.39 -26.58
N GLU A 78 -5.65 -1.93 -25.37
CA GLU A 78 -4.35 -1.89 -24.67
C GLU A 78 -3.30 -2.84 -25.30
N LEU A 79 -2.95 -2.54 -26.54
CA LEU A 79 -1.96 -3.21 -27.38
C LEU A 79 -0.60 -2.52 -27.37
N LEU A 80 0.38 -3.24 -27.92
CA LEU A 80 1.80 -2.90 -27.96
C LEU A 80 2.13 -1.87 -29.05
N SER A 81 3.31 -1.25 -28.92
CA SER A 81 3.94 -0.45 -29.99
C SER A 81 4.62 -1.37 -31.01
N ASP A 82 4.79 -0.92 -32.26
CA ASP A 82 5.41 -1.73 -33.34
C ASP A 82 6.83 -2.23 -33.00
N ASP A 83 7.57 -1.52 -32.15
CA ASP A 83 8.90 -1.94 -31.64
C ASP A 83 8.89 -3.23 -30.78
N GLU A 84 7.72 -3.77 -30.42
CA GLU A 84 7.57 -5.01 -29.62
C GLU A 84 7.07 -6.20 -30.47
N LEU A 85 7.31 -6.14 -31.79
CA LEU A 85 6.93 -7.17 -32.73
C LEU A 85 7.94 -8.33 -32.85
N GLU A 86 9.14 -8.21 -32.26
CA GLU A 86 10.15 -9.29 -32.20
C GLU A 86 9.72 -10.44 -31.26
N GLY A 87 9.10 -11.46 -31.85
CA GLY A 87 8.83 -12.74 -31.21
C GLY A 87 8.57 -13.78 -32.30
N GLU A 88 9.32 -14.89 -32.27
CA GLU A 88 9.43 -15.84 -33.38
C GLU A 88 8.07 -16.39 -33.85
N ASP A 89 7.79 -16.24 -35.16
CA ASP A 89 6.63 -16.81 -35.85
C ASP A 89 6.83 -18.33 -36.09
N GLU A 90 6.98 -19.10 -35.02
CA GLU A 90 7.04 -20.57 -35.05
C GLU A 90 5.61 -21.17 -34.98
N PRO A 91 5.07 -21.72 -36.09
CA PRO A 91 3.77 -22.41 -36.07
C PRO A 91 3.89 -23.80 -35.44
N SER A 92 4.17 -23.84 -34.13
CA SER A 92 4.20 -25.06 -33.32
C SER A 92 2.86 -25.81 -33.37
N THR A 93 2.82 -26.88 -34.18
CA THR A 93 1.75 -27.89 -34.18
C THR A 93 1.91 -28.92 -33.06
N ASP A 94 3.12 -29.06 -32.50
CA ASP A 94 3.42 -30.03 -31.46
C ASP A 94 3.30 -29.45 -30.04
N TRP A 95 2.32 -29.96 -29.30
CA TRP A 95 2.29 -29.91 -27.85
C TRP A 95 2.93 -31.19 -27.30
N PRO A 96 3.97 -31.15 -26.45
CA PRO A 96 4.53 -32.36 -25.86
C PRO A 96 3.48 -33.02 -24.96
N PRO A 97 3.03 -34.25 -25.26
CA PRO A 97 2.04 -34.91 -24.42
C PRO A 97 2.70 -35.30 -23.09
N ARG A 98 2.01 -34.99 -21.98
CA ARG A 98 2.30 -35.35 -20.57
C ARG A 98 3.12 -34.33 -19.77
N LEU A 99 2.39 -33.55 -18.94
CA LEU A 99 2.84 -33.34 -17.56
C LEU A 99 2.83 -34.70 -16.83
N PRO A 100 3.75 -34.95 -15.87
CA PRO A 100 4.03 -36.29 -15.37
C PRO A 100 2.82 -36.98 -14.71
N ARG A 101 2.66 -38.28 -15.01
CA ARG A 101 1.63 -39.14 -14.40
C ARG A 101 1.82 -39.22 -12.89
N VAL A 102 0.85 -38.75 -12.13
CA VAL A 102 0.70 -39.09 -10.71
C VAL A 102 0.33 -40.58 -10.62
N ARG A 103 1.17 -41.39 -9.95
CA ARG A 103 0.92 -42.81 -9.68
C ARG A 103 -0.38 -43.03 -8.87
N PRO A 104 -1.22 -44.03 -9.21
CA PRO A 104 -2.19 -44.61 -8.28
C PRO A 104 -1.67 -45.95 -7.71
N PRO A 105 -2.29 -46.51 -6.65
CA PRO A 105 -3.10 -45.86 -5.62
C PRO A 105 -2.46 -45.98 -4.22
N SER A 106 -2.72 -45.01 -3.35
CA SER A 106 -2.79 -45.28 -1.91
C SER A 106 -4.12 -44.73 -1.37
N THR A 107 -4.73 -45.48 -0.44
CA THR A 107 -6.13 -45.37 -0.06
C THR A 107 -6.46 -44.07 0.69
N ARG A 108 -6.85 -43.02 -0.05
CA ARG A 108 -7.29 -41.74 0.54
C ARG A 108 -8.35 -41.03 -0.30
N ARG A 109 -9.56 -40.95 0.28
CA ARG A 109 -10.75 -40.07 0.03
C ARG A 109 -11.03 -39.58 -1.40
N PRO A 110 -12.31 -39.58 -1.85
CA PRO A 110 -12.68 -39.11 -3.19
C PRO A 110 -12.20 -37.66 -3.43
N ARG A 111 -11.52 -37.44 -4.57
CA ARG A 111 -11.03 -36.11 -4.95
C ARG A 111 -12.21 -35.16 -5.25
N PRO A 112 -12.18 -33.89 -4.80
CA PRO A 112 -13.21 -32.93 -5.17
C PRO A 112 -13.27 -32.72 -6.68
N ARG A 113 -14.48 -32.57 -7.23
CA ARG A 113 -14.71 -32.22 -8.63
C ARG A 113 -13.92 -30.93 -9.01
N PRO A 114 -13.22 -30.90 -10.15
CA PRO A 114 -12.60 -29.66 -10.64
C PRO A 114 -13.67 -28.62 -10.94
N LEU A 115 -13.42 -27.37 -10.56
CA LEU A 115 -14.25 -26.24 -10.91
C LEU A 115 -13.79 -25.75 -12.29
N THR A 116 -14.75 -25.45 -13.15
CA THR A 116 -14.51 -25.03 -14.55
C THR A 116 -15.27 -23.75 -14.92
N GLY A 117 -15.97 -23.13 -13.98
CA GLY A 117 -16.91 -22.03 -14.24
C GLY A 117 -18.27 -22.50 -14.74
N ALA A 118 -18.62 -23.77 -14.54
CA ALA A 118 -19.88 -24.33 -15.02
C ALA A 118 -21.10 -23.59 -14.43
N GLY A 119 -22.07 -23.25 -15.28
CA GLY A 119 -23.26 -22.49 -14.89
C GLY A 119 -23.06 -20.97 -14.75
N VAL A 120 -21.82 -20.47 -14.89
CA VAL A 120 -21.49 -19.04 -14.89
C VAL A 120 -21.42 -18.52 -16.32
N VAL A 121 -21.86 -17.27 -16.52
CA VAL A 121 -21.72 -16.55 -17.79
C VAL A 121 -20.52 -15.62 -17.73
N VAL A 122 -19.54 -15.84 -18.60
CA VAL A 122 -18.43 -14.90 -18.79
C VAL A 122 -18.80 -13.96 -19.93
N GLY A 123 -18.84 -12.66 -19.64
CA GLY A 123 -18.92 -11.60 -20.62
C GLY A 123 -17.53 -11.15 -21.04
N VAL A 124 -17.29 -11.04 -22.34
CA VAL A 124 -16.09 -10.37 -22.87
C VAL A 124 -16.55 -9.23 -23.76
N VAL A 125 -16.18 -8.01 -23.39
CA VAL A 125 -16.36 -6.82 -24.21
C VAL A 125 -15.00 -6.48 -24.81
N ASP A 126 -14.86 -6.60 -26.12
CA ASP A 126 -13.59 -6.42 -26.84
C ASP A 126 -13.85 -6.30 -28.36
N TRP A 127 -12.84 -6.40 -29.24
CA TRP A 127 -13.01 -6.47 -30.69
C TRP A 127 -12.54 -7.81 -31.28
N GLY A 128 -13.30 -8.32 -32.25
CA GLY A 128 -12.97 -9.50 -33.03
C GLY A 128 -12.84 -10.80 -32.23
N LEU A 129 -13.92 -11.58 -32.18
CA LEU A 129 -13.92 -12.96 -31.67
C LEU A 129 -14.02 -13.95 -32.82
N ASP A 130 -13.05 -14.85 -32.96
CA ASP A 130 -13.16 -16.00 -33.85
C ASP A 130 -14.12 -17.04 -33.24
N PHE A 131 -15.42 -16.89 -33.48
CA PHE A 131 -16.45 -17.80 -32.97
C PHE A 131 -16.32 -19.25 -33.51
N ALA A 132 -15.54 -19.45 -34.58
CA ALA A 132 -15.27 -20.76 -35.17
C ALA A 132 -14.06 -21.46 -34.57
N HIS A 133 -13.26 -20.77 -33.76
CA HIS A 133 -12.10 -21.33 -33.09
C HIS A 133 -12.50 -22.49 -32.15
N PRO A 134 -11.82 -23.66 -32.20
CA PRO A 134 -12.17 -24.83 -31.38
C PRO A 134 -12.25 -24.56 -29.88
N GLU A 135 -11.44 -23.63 -29.38
CA GLU A 135 -11.44 -23.23 -27.97
C GLU A 135 -12.78 -22.69 -27.45
N PHE A 136 -13.69 -22.19 -28.30
CA PHE A 136 -15.01 -21.69 -27.88
C PHE A 136 -16.16 -22.67 -28.11
N ARG A 137 -15.84 -23.91 -28.49
CA ARG A 137 -16.80 -24.98 -28.77
C ARG A 137 -16.90 -25.95 -27.59
N SER A 138 -18.02 -26.64 -27.46
CA SER A 138 -18.20 -27.78 -26.56
C SER A 138 -17.65 -29.07 -27.21
N ALA A 139 -17.58 -30.16 -26.45
CA ALA A 139 -17.04 -31.44 -26.93
C ALA A 139 -17.84 -32.04 -28.11
N ASP A 140 -19.14 -31.72 -28.21
CA ASP A 140 -20.04 -32.08 -29.31
C ASP A 140 -19.91 -31.15 -30.54
N GLY A 141 -18.94 -30.23 -30.55
CA GLY A 141 -18.71 -29.30 -31.65
C GLY A 141 -19.69 -28.12 -31.73
N ARG A 142 -20.70 -28.03 -30.86
CA ARG A 142 -21.56 -26.84 -30.75
C ARG A 142 -20.82 -25.66 -30.13
N THR A 143 -21.35 -24.45 -30.26
CA THR A 143 -20.79 -23.26 -29.65
C THR A 143 -21.11 -23.16 -28.15
N ARG A 144 -20.17 -22.61 -27.37
CA ARG A 144 -20.42 -22.17 -25.98
C ARG A 144 -20.85 -20.70 -25.88
N LEU A 145 -20.95 -19.99 -27.02
CA LEU A 145 -21.52 -18.66 -27.07
C LEU A 145 -23.04 -18.73 -26.86
N LEU A 146 -23.56 -17.91 -25.95
CA LEU A 146 -24.99 -17.62 -25.82
C LEU A 146 -25.43 -16.60 -26.87
N ALA A 147 -24.59 -15.58 -27.08
CA ALA A 147 -24.77 -14.53 -28.05
C ALA A 147 -23.43 -13.87 -28.41
N LEU A 148 -23.36 -13.36 -29.64
CA LEU A 148 -22.37 -12.37 -30.08
C LEU A 148 -23.15 -11.12 -30.51
N TRP A 149 -22.92 -9.98 -29.85
CA TRP A 149 -23.44 -8.69 -30.33
C TRP A 149 -22.33 -7.94 -31.06
N ASP A 150 -22.52 -7.71 -32.35
CA ASP A 150 -21.67 -6.84 -33.15
C ASP A 150 -22.23 -5.42 -33.11
N GLN A 151 -21.53 -4.50 -32.44
CA GLN A 151 -21.99 -3.11 -32.28
C GLN A 151 -21.69 -2.21 -33.48
N ARG A 152 -20.97 -2.69 -34.49
CA ARG A 152 -20.57 -1.87 -35.64
C ARG A 152 -21.78 -1.41 -36.44
N ASP A 153 -21.79 -0.13 -36.78
CA ASP A 153 -22.83 0.45 -37.64
C ASP A 153 -22.63 -0.05 -39.08
N ARG A 154 -23.63 -0.72 -39.64
CA ARG A 154 -23.64 -1.22 -41.02
C ARG A 154 -24.70 -0.52 -41.87
N SER A 155 -24.41 -0.36 -43.16
CA SER A 155 -25.30 0.30 -44.12
C SER A 155 -26.56 -0.50 -44.44
N ASP A 156 -26.53 -1.83 -44.28
CA ASP A 156 -27.68 -2.71 -44.45
C ASP A 156 -28.41 -2.98 -43.13
N ARG A 157 -29.60 -2.39 -42.95
CA ARG A 157 -30.47 -2.62 -41.78
C ARG A 157 -31.14 -4.01 -41.77
N ARG A 158 -30.54 -5.02 -42.40
CA ARG A 158 -31.10 -6.39 -42.56
C ARG A 158 -30.86 -7.30 -41.34
N GLY A 159 -30.15 -6.83 -40.32
CA GLY A 159 -29.88 -7.57 -39.07
C GLY A 159 -30.90 -7.29 -37.96
N ARG A 160 -31.12 -8.27 -37.07
CA ARG A 160 -31.84 -8.07 -35.81
C ARG A 160 -30.95 -7.30 -34.82
N SER A 161 -31.13 -5.99 -34.69
CA SER A 161 -30.51 -5.21 -33.61
C SER A 161 -31.14 -5.57 -32.26
N PRO A 162 -30.37 -5.78 -31.19
CA PRO A 162 -30.93 -6.08 -29.87
C PRO A 162 -31.69 -4.87 -29.28
N ALA A 163 -32.87 -5.13 -28.74
CA ALA A 163 -33.62 -4.16 -27.93
C ALA A 163 -33.05 -4.10 -26.49
N PRO A 164 -33.06 -2.93 -25.82
CA PRO A 164 -33.61 -1.64 -26.25
C PRO A 164 -32.63 -0.76 -27.06
N TYR A 165 -31.44 -1.26 -27.38
CA TYR A 165 -30.34 -0.48 -27.95
C TYR A 165 -30.63 0.04 -29.36
N GLY A 166 -31.16 -0.83 -30.23
CA GLY A 166 -31.65 -0.43 -31.57
C GLY A 166 -30.55 -0.19 -32.61
N TYR A 167 -29.33 -0.67 -32.38
CA TYR A 167 -28.21 -0.64 -33.34
C TYR A 167 -27.36 -1.92 -33.28
N GLY A 168 -26.46 -2.07 -34.24
CA GLY A 168 -25.63 -3.28 -34.39
C GLY A 168 -26.45 -4.53 -34.75
N ARG A 169 -25.83 -5.70 -34.67
CA ARG A 169 -26.42 -7.00 -35.03
C ARG A 169 -26.22 -8.04 -33.93
N LEU A 170 -27.32 -8.67 -33.52
CA LEU A 170 -27.29 -9.82 -32.63
C LEU A 170 -27.14 -11.10 -33.45
N HIS A 171 -26.14 -11.92 -33.09
CA HIS A 171 -26.00 -13.29 -33.53
C HIS A 171 -26.31 -14.20 -32.33
N SER A 172 -27.39 -14.97 -32.42
CA SER A 172 -27.78 -15.91 -31.36
C SER A 172 -26.94 -17.19 -31.41
N ARG A 173 -26.96 -17.97 -30.32
CA ARG A 173 -26.40 -19.32 -30.30
C ARG A 173 -26.84 -20.18 -31.49
N THR A 174 -28.12 -20.12 -31.86
CA THR A 174 -28.68 -20.88 -32.99
C THR A 174 -28.09 -20.45 -34.34
N ASP A 175 -27.91 -19.14 -34.55
CA ASP A 175 -27.32 -18.62 -35.79
C ASP A 175 -25.85 -19.03 -35.90
N ILE A 176 -25.13 -19.00 -34.78
CA ILE A 176 -23.73 -19.43 -34.69
C ILE A 176 -23.62 -20.94 -34.93
N ASP A 177 -24.44 -21.78 -34.28
CA ASP A 177 -24.47 -23.24 -34.50
C ASP A 177 -24.96 -23.64 -35.91
N ALA A 178 -25.72 -22.78 -36.60
CA ALA A 178 -26.02 -22.94 -38.01
C ALA A 178 -24.80 -22.62 -38.89
N ALA A 179 -24.15 -21.47 -38.66
CA ALA A 179 -22.94 -21.08 -39.38
C ALA A 179 -21.79 -22.09 -39.20
N LEU A 180 -21.58 -22.63 -38.00
CA LEU A 180 -20.55 -23.63 -37.71
C LEU A 180 -20.73 -24.98 -38.43
N ARG A 181 -21.88 -25.19 -39.09
CA ARG A 181 -22.15 -26.38 -39.93
C ARG A 181 -21.93 -26.12 -41.43
N THR A 182 -21.62 -24.90 -41.85
CA THR A 182 -21.31 -24.59 -43.24
C THR A 182 -19.79 -24.63 -43.50
N PRO A 183 -19.34 -24.80 -44.76
CA PRO A 183 -17.91 -24.70 -45.11
C PRO A 183 -17.34 -23.28 -44.97
N THR A 184 -18.20 -22.26 -44.83
CA THR A 184 -17.85 -20.83 -44.86
C THR A 184 -18.51 -20.06 -43.69
N PRO A 185 -18.30 -20.49 -42.42
CA PRO A 185 -19.01 -19.97 -41.25
C PRO A 185 -19.02 -18.44 -41.15
N TYR A 186 -17.90 -17.78 -41.43
CA TYR A 186 -17.81 -16.31 -41.35
C TYR A 186 -18.68 -15.60 -42.39
N ALA A 187 -18.81 -16.16 -43.59
CA ALA A 187 -19.67 -15.63 -44.64
C ALA A 187 -21.15 -15.92 -44.34
N THR A 188 -21.47 -17.13 -43.85
CA THR A 188 -22.83 -17.50 -43.42
C THR A 188 -23.34 -16.60 -42.29
N LEU A 189 -22.49 -16.27 -41.31
CA LEU A 189 -22.86 -15.37 -40.22
C LEU A 189 -22.73 -13.88 -40.62
N ASP A 190 -22.09 -13.58 -41.75
CA ASP A 190 -21.63 -12.24 -42.15
C ASP A 190 -20.91 -11.52 -40.98
N TYR A 191 -19.94 -12.23 -40.42
CA TYR A 191 -19.06 -11.77 -39.35
C TYR A 191 -17.73 -12.49 -39.48
N HIS A 192 -16.64 -11.73 -39.62
CA HIS A 192 -15.27 -12.25 -39.65
C HIS A 192 -14.45 -11.57 -38.54
N PRO A 193 -13.67 -12.31 -37.75
CA PRO A 193 -12.93 -11.73 -36.61
C PRO A 193 -11.96 -10.63 -37.02
N ALA A 194 -11.33 -10.72 -38.20
CA ALA A 194 -10.39 -9.72 -38.74
C ALA A 194 -11.03 -8.53 -39.51
N TYR A 195 -12.34 -8.25 -39.39
CA TYR A 195 -12.96 -7.03 -39.98
C TYR A 195 -12.65 -5.73 -39.20
N CYS A 196 -11.58 -5.77 -38.41
CA CYS A 196 -11.16 -4.82 -37.40
C CYS A 196 -9.69 -4.41 -37.63
N GLY A 197 -9.25 -4.41 -38.89
CA GLY A 197 -7.86 -4.16 -39.27
C GLY A 197 -7.02 -5.42 -39.36
N VAL A 198 -5.86 -5.28 -40.03
CA VAL A 198 -4.91 -6.38 -40.26
C VAL A 198 -3.88 -6.41 -39.13
N ASN A 199 -4.26 -6.98 -37.98
CA ASN A 199 -3.28 -7.35 -36.98
C ASN A 199 -2.67 -8.71 -37.38
N PRO A 200 -1.35 -8.83 -37.64
CA PRO A 200 -0.73 -10.10 -38.00
C PRO A 200 -0.86 -11.17 -36.89
N ARG A 201 -0.89 -10.75 -35.62
CA ARG A 201 -1.12 -11.61 -34.45
C ARG A 201 -2.61 -11.97 -34.24
N GLY A 202 -3.52 -11.52 -35.11
CA GLY A 202 -4.96 -11.78 -35.00
C GLY A 202 -5.71 -10.81 -34.08
N ALA A 203 -7.00 -11.06 -33.85
CA ALA A 203 -7.88 -10.17 -33.13
C ALA A 203 -7.76 -10.30 -31.60
N HIS A 204 -7.67 -9.15 -30.92
CA HIS A 204 -7.42 -9.04 -29.48
C HIS A 204 -8.47 -9.77 -28.63
N GLY A 205 -9.76 -9.59 -28.94
CA GLY A 205 -10.86 -10.24 -28.23
C GLY A 205 -10.86 -11.76 -28.32
N THR A 206 -10.28 -12.33 -29.38
CA THR A 206 -10.09 -13.79 -29.50
C THR A 206 -9.06 -14.30 -28.49
N HIS A 207 -7.93 -13.59 -28.37
CA HIS A 207 -6.88 -13.94 -27.42
C HIS A 207 -7.36 -13.81 -25.97
N VAL A 208 -8.03 -12.69 -25.65
CA VAL A 208 -8.62 -12.39 -24.33
C VAL A 208 -9.68 -13.43 -23.94
N ALA A 209 -10.62 -13.75 -24.85
CA ALA A 209 -11.62 -14.78 -24.60
C ALA A 209 -10.99 -16.18 -24.42
N GLY A 210 -9.91 -16.48 -25.16
CA GLY A 210 -9.15 -17.72 -24.99
C GLY A 210 -8.59 -17.87 -23.58
N ILE A 211 -8.01 -16.82 -22.99
CA ILE A 211 -7.49 -16.87 -21.60
C ILE A 211 -8.64 -17.06 -20.61
N ALA A 212 -9.75 -16.34 -20.79
CA ALA A 212 -10.87 -16.35 -19.85
C ALA A 212 -11.64 -17.69 -19.84
N VAL A 213 -11.92 -18.26 -21.02
CA VAL A 213 -12.85 -19.41 -21.16
C VAL A 213 -12.38 -20.51 -22.11
N GLY A 214 -11.19 -20.45 -22.70
CA GLY A 214 -10.73 -21.42 -23.70
C GLY A 214 -10.78 -22.87 -23.19
N ARG A 215 -11.38 -23.78 -23.98
CA ARG A 215 -11.64 -25.18 -23.59
C ARG A 215 -10.39 -25.92 -23.06
N SER A 216 -9.23 -25.63 -23.61
CA SER A 216 -7.96 -26.33 -23.37
C SER A 216 -6.94 -25.47 -22.62
N MET A 217 -7.30 -24.22 -22.28
CA MET A 217 -6.38 -23.23 -21.70
C MET A 217 -6.18 -23.43 -20.19
N PRO A 218 -4.95 -23.50 -19.66
CA PRO A 218 -4.69 -23.67 -18.23
C PRO A 218 -5.29 -22.54 -17.38
N GLY A 219 -5.97 -22.90 -16.30
CA GLY A 219 -6.58 -21.94 -15.35
C GLY A 219 -7.85 -21.23 -15.85
N SER A 220 -8.24 -21.43 -17.10
CA SER A 220 -9.44 -20.84 -17.71
C SER A 220 -10.75 -21.39 -17.12
N ALA A 221 -11.85 -20.68 -17.34
CA ALA A 221 -13.20 -21.14 -17.06
C ALA A 221 -13.79 -21.95 -18.25
N ALA A 222 -13.16 -23.08 -18.58
CA ALA A 222 -13.52 -23.94 -19.72
C ALA A 222 -14.97 -24.48 -19.73
N GLY A 223 -15.66 -24.48 -18.59
CA GLY A 223 -17.07 -24.87 -18.45
C GLY A 223 -18.06 -23.71 -18.47
N ALA A 224 -17.58 -22.45 -18.47
CA ALA A 224 -18.44 -21.28 -18.54
C ALA A 224 -19.05 -21.10 -19.95
N GLN A 225 -20.18 -20.39 -19.97
CA GLN A 225 -20.84 -19.93 -21.19
C GLN A 225 -20.37 -18.52 -21.53
N LEU A 226 -20.19 -18.21 -22.82
CA LEU A 226 -19.64 -16.95 -23.28
C LEU A 226 -20.75 -16.01 -23.80
N VAL A 227 -20.73 -14.75 -23.41
CA VAL A 227 -21.37 -13.66 -24.15
C VAL A 227 -20.26 -12.74 -24.65
N PHE A 228 -20.18 -12.53 -25.96
CA PHE A 228 -19.20 -11.61 -26.54
C PHE A 228 -19.91 -10.37 -27.09
N VAL A 229 -19.33 -9.21 -26.83
CA VAL A 229 -19.73 -7.96 -27.50
C VAL A 229 -18.52 -7.47 -28.28
N HIS A 230 -18.62 -7.47 -29.61
CA HIS A 230 -17.68 -6.77 -30.50
C HIS A 230 -18.01 -5.29 -30.37
N LEU A 231 -17.34 -4.64 -29.42
CA LEU A 231 -17.48 -3.24 -29.06
C LEU A 231 -16.97 -2.38 -30.22
N ALA A 232 -17.74 -1.35 -30.59
CA ALA A 232 -17.40 -0.41 -31.68
C ALA A 232 -18.16 0.89 -31.51
N ASP A 233 -17.58 2.02 -31.92
CA ASP A 233 -18.23 3.34 -31.88
C ASP A 233 -19.01 3.63 -33.16
N ARG A 234 -19.53 4.86 -33.29
CA ARG A 234 -20.29 5.31 -34.47
C ARG A 234 -19.43 5.59 -35.70
N THR A 235 -18.11 5.36 -35.66
CA THR A 235 -17.20 5.67 -36.77
C THR A 235 -17.26 4.56 -37.83
N PRO A 236 -17.83 4.80 -39.03
CA PRO A 236 -18.04 3.74 -40.00
C PRO A 236 -16.71 3.17 -40.52
N GLY A 237 -16.64 1.84 -40.69
CA GLY A 237 -15.53 1.17 -41.36
C GLY A 237 -14.19 1.13 -40.60
N ARG A 238 -14.10 1.65 -39.37
CA ARG A 238 -12.91 1.51 -38.52
C ARG A 238 -13.10 0.49 -37.40
N ALA A 239 -11.99 -0.11 -37.00
CA ALA A 239 -11.89 -0.86 -35.76
C ALA A 239 -11.72 0.14 -34.61
N THR A 240 -12.70 0.23 -33.72
CA THR A 240 -12.65 1.11 -32.55
C THR A 240 -13.03 0.30 -31.32
N MET A 241 -12.49 0.65 -30.15
CA MET A 241 -12.82 -0.03 -28.88
C MET A 241 -14.12 0.52 -28.28
N GLY A 242 -15.07 0.92 -29.14
CA GLY A 242 -16.27 1.67 -28.76
C GLY A 242 -16.03 2.91 -27.92
N ASP A 243 -17.08 3.28 -27.20
CA ASP A 243 -17.15 4.47 -26.36
C ASP A 243 -17.89 4.19 -25.05
N SER A 244 -17.87 5.18 -24.15
CA SER A 244 -18.49 5.12 -22.82
C SER A 244 -20.00 4.84 -22.79
N VAL A 245 -20.77 5.20 -23.83
CA VAL A 245 -22.19 4.84 -23.95
C VAL A 245 -22.30 3.38 -24.33
N ARG A 246 -21.62 2.99 -25.40
CA ARG A 246 -21.72 1.65 -25.98
C ARG A 246 -21.12 0.55 -25.10
N LEU A 247 -20.14 0.89 -24.26
CA LEU A 247 -19.60 0.03 -23.19
C LEU A 247 -20.64 -0.25 -22.10
N LEU A 248 -21.36 0.76 -21.62
CA LEU A 248 -22.42 0.54 -20.63
C LEU A 248 -23.58 -0.26 -21.24
N GLU A 249 -23.96 0.02 -22.49
CA GLU A 249 -24.96 -0.77 -23.21
C GLU A 249 -24.50 -2.24 -23.42
N ALA A 250 -23.21 -2.49 -23.68
CA ALA A 250 -22.63 -3.84 -23.73
C ALA A 250 -22.75 -4.60 -22.40
N ILE A 251 -22.53 -3.93 -21.27
CA ILE A 251 -22.63 -4.52 -19.93
C ILE A 251 -24.10 -4.81 -19.56
N ASP A 252 -25.03 -3.92 -19.90
CA ASP A 252 -26.46 -4.19 -19.72
C ASP A 252 -26.93 -5.36 -20.61
N PHE A 253 -26.39 -5.46 -21.84
CA PHE A 253 -26.66 -6.60 -22.72
C PHE A 253 -26.16 -7.92 -22.12
N ILE A 254 -24.92 -7.97 -21.61
CA ILE A 254 -24.38 -9.17 -20.94
C ILE A 254 -25.21 -9.54 -19.71
N ARG A 255 -25.57 -8.55 -18.87
CA ARG A 255 -26.44 -8.74 -17.69
C ARG A 255 -27.79 -9.36 -18.08
N ARG A 256 -28.45 -8.85 -19.13
CA ARG A 256 -29.71 -9.40 -19.66
C ARG A 256 -29.52 -10.81 -20.24
N ALA A 257 -28.44 -11.04 -20.98
CA ALA A 257 -28.13 -12.34 -21.59
C ALA A 257 -27.76 -13.41 -20.54
N ALA A 258 -27.20 -13.03 -19.40
CA ALA A 258 -26.97 -13.90 -18.25
C ALA A 258 -28.27 -14.25 -17.52
N GLY A 259 -29.15 -13.27 -17.32
CA GLY A 259 -30.41 -13.45 -16.58
C GLY A 259 -30.13 -13.76 -15.10
N PRO A 260 -30.70 -14.82 -14.51
CA PRO A 260 -30.51 -15.15 -13.08
C PRO A 260 -29.19 -15.89 -12.79
N ARG A 261 -28.40 -16.25 -13.80
CA ARG A 261 -27.10 -16.94 -13.62
C ARG A 261 -26.05 -15.98 -13.07
N PRO A 262 -25.09 -16.45 -12.24
CA PRO A 262 -23.92 -15.66 -11.91
C PRO A 262 -23.16 -15.26 -13.17
N TRP A 263 -22.54 -14.09 -13.17
CA TRP A 263 -21.81 -13.59 -14.33
C TRP A 263 -20.59 -12.75 -13.97
N VAL A 264 -19.57 -12.76 -14.83
CA VAL A 264 -18.38 -11.91 -14.69
C VAL A 264 -18.03 -11.30 -16.04
N VAL A 265 -17.73 -10.00 -16.07
CA VAL A 265 -17.31 -9.29 -17.28
C VAL A 265 -15.81 -9.00 -17.23
N ASN A 266 -15.10 -9.36 -18.30
CA ASN A 266 -13.75 -8.89 -18.57
C ASN A 266 -13.78 -7.61 -19.43
N LEU A 267 -13.07 -6.58 -18.98
CA LEU A 267 -12.83 -5.33 -19.69
C LEU A 267 -11.32 -5.12 -19.93
N SER A 268 -10.86 -5.29 -21.16
CA SER A 268 -9.45 -5.11 -21.57
C SER A 268 -9.25 -3.82 -22.38
N MET A 269 -9.82 -2.70 -21.90
CA MET A 269 -9.74 -1.37 -22.52
C MET A 269 -9.55 -0.23 -21.51
N GLY A 270 -9.00 0.89 -22.00
CA GLY A 270 -8.76 2.08 -21.19
C GLY A 270 -8.55 3.36 -22.02
N ARG A 271 -8.32 4.46 -21.29
CA ARG A 271 -7.94 5.80 -21.76
C ARG A 271 -7.12 6.50 -20.65
N HIS A 272 -6.37 7.56 -20.98
CA HIS A 272 -5.58 8.31 -20.00
C HIS A 272 -6.33 9.51 -19.41
N GLY A 273 -7.13 10.22 -20.21
CA GLY A 273 -7.80 11.45 -19.75
C GLY A 273 -8.96 11.12 -18.81
N GLY A 274 -9.22 11.99 -17.84
CA GLY A 274 -10.25 11.89 -16.82
C GLY A 274 -9.71 12.07 -15.40
N PRO A 275 -10.53 11.82 -14.38
CA PRO A 275 -10.22 12.26 -13.02
C PRO A 275 -9.42 11.26 -12.15
N HIS A 276 -9.35 9.97 -12.51
CA HIS A 276 -8.59 8.94 -11.78
C HIS A 276 -8.98 8.74 -10.30
N ASP A 277 -10.20 9.13 -9.91
CA ASP A 277 -10.72 9.15 -8.54
C ASP A 277 -12.00 8.29 -8.36
N GLY A 278 -12.38 7.50 -9.36
CA GLY A 278 -13.64 6.73 -9.35
C GLY A 278 -14.88 7.55 -9.71
N SER A 279 -14.75 8.82 -10.08
CA SER A 279 -15.90 9.72 -10.23
C SER A 279 -16.53 9.75 -11.62
N THR A 280 -15.97 9.10 -12.65
CA THR A 280 -16.60 9.09 -13.98
C THR A 280 -17.97 8.40 -13.95
N LEU A 281 -18.86 8.76 -14.86
CA LEU A 281 -20.19 8.11 -14.92
C LEU A 281 -20.10 6.60 -15.25
N VAL A 282 -19.02 6.16 -15.91
CA VAL A 282 -18.77 4.74 -16.17
C VAL A 282 -18.37 3.99 -14.90
N GLU A 283 -17.38 4.50 -14.15
CA GLU A 283 -16.98 3.90 -12.86
C GLU A 283 -18.12 3.89 -11.85
N ARG A 284 -18.87 4.99 -11.76
CA ARG A 284 -20.07 5.06 -10.91
C ARG A 284 -21.18 4.11 -11.37
N ALA A 285 -21.36 3.91 -12.68
CA ALA A 285 -22.31 2.93 -13.19
C ALA A 285 -21.88 1.50 -12.84
N PHE A 286 -20.58 1.19 -12.88
CA PHE A 286 -20.04 -0.09 -12.42
C PHE A 286 -20.27 -0.28 -10.91
N ASP A 287 -19.90 0.70 -10.08
CA ASP A 287 -20.12 0.64 -8.63
C ASP A 287 -21.61 0.52 -8.29
N GLN A 288 -22.49 1.23 -8.99
CA GLN A 288 -23.95 1.14 -8.79
C GLN A 288 -24.53 -0.21 -9.26
N LEU A 289 -24.02 -0.79 -10.34
CA LEU A 289 -24.43 -2.11 -10.84
C LEU A 289 -24.02 -3.21 -9.86
N LEU A 290 -22.74 -3.23 -9.49
CA LEU A 290 -22.14 -4.26 -8.64
C LEU A 290 -22.66 -4.21 -7.20
N SER A 291 -23.04 -3.01 -6.71
CA SER A 291 -23.66 -2.87 -5.39
C SER A 291 -25.14 -3.26 -5.35
N SER A 292 -25.86 -3.22 -6.48
CA SER A 292 -27.28 -3.56 -6.56
C SER A 292 -27.57 -4.95 -7.13
N THR A 293 -26.59 -5.59 -7.75
CA THR A 293 -26.71 -6.91 -8.38
C THR A 293 -25.79 -7.92 -7.68
N PRO A 294 -26.31 -8.93 -6.95
CA PRO A 294 -25.47 -9.97 -6.37
C PRO A 294 -24.94 -10.90 -7.46
N ARG A 295 -24.02 -11.82 -7.12
CA ARG A 295 -23.53 -12.89 -8.01
C ARG A 295 -22.81 -12.39 -9.26
N CYS A 296 -22.33 -11.14 -9.25
CA CYS A 296 -21.67 -10.52 -10.39
C CYS A 296 -20.37 -9.80 -10.05
N CYS A 297 -19.51 -9.66 -11.06
CA CYS A 297 -18.23 -8.97 -10.95
C CYS A 297 -17.82 -8.34 -12.29
N ILE A 298 -17.12 -7.20 -12.22
CA ILE A 298 -16.40 -6.61 -13.35
C ILE A 298 -14.92 -6.68 -13.01
N VAL A 299 -14.14 -7.28 -13.91
CA VAL A 299 -12.69 -7.40 -13.84
C VAL A 299 -12.12 -6.57 -14.98
N GLN A 300 -11.17 -5.71 -14.67
CA GLN A 300 -10.67 -4.71 -15.60
C GLN A 300 -9.16 -4.62 -15.55
N THR A 301 -8.58 -4.37 -16.72
CA THR A 301 -7.16 -4.06 -16.90
C THR A 301 -6.71 -2.82 -16.11
N ALA A 302 -5.45 -2.79 -15.67
CA ALA A 302 -4.85 -1.64 -14.99
C ALA A 302 -4.37 -0.54 -15.97
N GLY A 303 -4.03 -0.90 -17.21
CA GLY A 303 -3.37 -0.02 -18.16
C GLY A 303 -1.90 -0.38 -18.40
N ASN A 304 -1.42 -0.07 -19.61
CA ASN A 304 -0.04 -0.29 -20.05
C ASN A 304 0.78 1.02 -20.01
N TYR A 305 0.45 1.95 -19.11
CA TYR A 305 0.77 3.38 -19.28
C TYR A 305 1.97 3.87 -18.46
N TYR A 306 2.59 3.02 -17.62
CA TYR A 306 3.68 3.40 -16.71
C TYR A 306 4.89 4.06 -17.42
N LEU A 307 5.19 3.64 -18.66
CA LEU A 307 6.30 4.17 -19.46
C LEU A 307 5.88 5.21 -20.51
N SER A 308 4.58 5.50 -20.67
CA SER A 308 4.07 6.42 -21.70
C SER A 308 4.59 7.86 -21.56
N GLY A 309 4.93 8.28 -20.33
CA GLY A 309 5.20 9.69 -20.04
C GLY A 309 3.98 10.61 -20.23
N ALA A 310 2.77 10.04 -20.25
CA ALA A 310 1.52 10.75 -20.49
C ALA A 310 0.86 11.31 -19.20
N HIS A 311 1.51 11.21 -18.04
CA HIS A 311 1.06 11.81 -16.77
C HIS A 311 2.12 12.77 -16.22
N ALA A 312 1.65 13.86 -15.62
CA ALA A 312 2.42 14.84 -14.86
C ALA A 312 1.63 15.21 -13.60
N SER A 313 2.31 15.40 -12.46
CA SER A 313 1.67 15.88 -11.24
C SER A 313 2.50 16.98 -10.57
N GLY A 314 1.90 17.66 -9.60
CA GLY A 314 2.65 18.63 -8.82
C GLY A 314 1.86 19.31 -7.73
N ARG A 315 2.49 20.35 -7.20
CA ARG A 315 1.88 21.30 -6.30
C ARG A 315 2.14 22.72 -6.79
N ILE A 316 1.18 23.59 -6.57
CA ILE A 316 1.24 25.02 -6.87
C ILE A 316 0.77 25.81 -5.65
N ARG A 317 1.50 26.87 -5.29
CA ARG A 317 1.07 27.82 -4.24
C ARG A 317 0.31 29.00 -4.85
N GLU A 318 -0.36 29.75 -4.01
CA GLU A 318 -0.88 31.06 -4.38
C GLU A 318 0.28 31.98 -4.83
N GLY A 319 0.09 32.71 -5.93
CA GLY A 319 1.13 33.49 -6.62
C GLY A 319 2.12 32.68 -7.47
N GLU A 320 2.23 31.36 -7.29
CA GLU A 320 3.18 30.51 -8.03
C GLU A 320 2.68 30.23 -9.46
N VAL A 321 3.61 30.14 -10.42
CA VAL A 321 3.35 29.66 -11.79
C VAL A 321 4.11 28.36 -12.01
N ARG A 322 3.43 27.31 -12.48
CA ARG A 322 4.00 26.01 -12.85
C ARG A 322 3.84 25.78 -14.34
N ALA A 323 4.94 25.47 -15.03
CA ALA A 323 4.96 25.22 -16.46
C ALA A 323 5.20 23.73 -16.73
N LEU A 324 4.17 23.02 -17.20
CA LEU A 324 4.25 21.64 -17.67
C LEU A 324 4.53 21.63 -19.16
N ARG A 325 5.57 20.93 -19.62
CA ARG A 325 5.93 20.88 -21.03
C ARG A 325 5.65 19.50 -21.60
N PHE A 326 5.01 19.46 -22.76
CA PHE A 326 4.74 18.23 -23.49
C PHE A 326 5.16 18.37 -24.95
N ARG A 327 5.55 17.25 -25.57
CA ARG A 327 6.00 17.20 -26.96
C ARG A 327 4.96 16.50 -27.81
N ILE A 328 4.49 17.19 -28.85
CA ILE A 328 3.82 16.58 -29.99
C ILE A 328 4.89 16.14 -31.01
N PRO A 329 4.90 14.87 -31.48
CA PRO A 329 5.89 14.40 -32.45
C PRO A 329 5.84 15.13 -33.80
N PRO A 330 6.97 15.22 -34.56
CA PRO A 330 7.04 15.92 -35.86
C PRO A 330 6.09 15.46 -36.97
N SER A 331 5.47 14.29 -36.81
CA SER A 331 4.73 13.57 -37.85
C SER A 331 3.35 13.08 -37.38
N ASP A 332 2.84 13.63 -36.27
CA ASP A 332 1.55 13.23 -35.69
C ASP A 332 0.36 13.83 -36.46
N PRO A 333 -0.49 13.02 -37.13
CA PRO A 333 -1.66 13.49 -37.85
C PRO A 333 -2.93 13.54 -36.97
N THR A 334 -2.82 13.26 -35.67
CA THR A 334 -3.97 12.99 -34.79
C THR A 334 -4.40 14.21 -33.96
N ILE A 335 -5.56 14.08 -33.31
CA ILE A 335 -6.04 15.06 -32.34
C ILE A 335 -5.40 14.74 -31.00
N ASN A 336 -4.73 15.74 -30.42
CA ASN A 336 -4.11 15.65 -29.11
C ASN A 336 -5.02 16.28 -28.05
N GLU A 337 -5.31 15.57 -26.97
CA GLU A 337 -6.04 16.07 -25.81
C GLU A 337 -5.10 16.10 -24.61
N VAL A 338 -5.00 17.25 -23.94
CA VAL A 338 -4.29 17.38 -22.66
C VAL A 338 -5.24 17.99 -21.62
N GLU A 339 -5.36 17.30 -20.50
CA GLU A 339 -6.31 17.61 -19.44
C GLU A 339 -5.57 17.78 -18.11
N ALA A 340 -6.03 18.70 -17.26
CA ALA A 340 -5.53 18.87 -15.90
C ALA A 340 -6.66 18.95 -14.87
N TRP A 341 -6.44 18.33 -13.73
CA TRP A 341 -7.38 18.25 -12.62
C TRP A 341 -6.76 18.75 -11.32
N TYR A 342 -7.53 19.50 -10.55
CA TYR A 342 -7.14 20.00 -9.23
C TYR A 342 -8.38 20.30 -8.37
N ASP A 343 -8.16 20.50 -7.07
CA ASP A 343 -9.21 20.66 -6.05
C ASP A 343 -10.24 21.76 -6.41
N GLY A 344 -11.53 21.48 -6.22
CA GLY A 344 -12.63 22.40 -6.50
C GLY A 344 -12.55 23.76 -5.79
N THR A 345 -11.93 23.80 -4.61
CA THR A 345 -11.75 24.99 -3.76
C THR A 345 -10.62 25.90 -4.22
N ASP A 346 -9.61 25.35 -4.91
CA ASP A 346 -8.50 26.10 -5.49
C ASP A 346 -8.95 26.84 -6.77
N ARG A 347 -8.25 27.92 -7.10
CA ARG A 347 -8.40 28.68 -8.35
C ARG A 347 -7.02 28.79 -9.01
N LEU A 348 -6.88 28.08 -10.13
CA LEU A 348 -5.73 28.21 -11.01
C LEU A 348 -6.20 28.90 -12.29
N ASP A 349 -5.45 29.87 -12.78
CA ASP A 349 -5.59 30.33 -14.16
C ASP A 349 -4.67 29.48 -15.05
N VAL A 350 -5.07 29.20 -16.29
CA VAL A 350 -4.28 28.35 -17.20
C VAL A 350 -4.05 29.03 -18.54
N ARG A 351 -2.86 28.89 -19.13
CA ARG A 351 -2.60 29.24 -20.53
C ARG A 351 -1.81 28.15 -21.24
N LEU A 352 -1.93 28.12 -22.57
CA LEU A 352 -1.13 27.28 -23.46
C LEU A 352 -0.24 28.13 -24.34
N THR A 353 0.98 27.67 -24.55
CA THR A 353 2.00 28.29 -25.40
C THR A 353 2.43 27.28 -26.47
N PRO A 354 2.21 27.58 -27.77
CA PRO A 354 2.61 26.71 -28.87
C PRO A 354 4.13 26.73 -29.11
N PRO A 355 4.69 25.69 -29.76
CA PRO A 355 6.11 25.62 -30.14
C PRO A 355 6.56 26.87 -30.90
N GLY A 356 7.59 27.55 -30.39
CA GLY A 356 8.16 28.76 -30.99
C GLY A 356 7.23 30.00 -31.03
N GLY A 357 6.01 29.91 -30.50
CA GLY A 357 5.03 30.99 -30.54
C GLY A 357 4.90 31.77 -29.23
N ARG A 358 4.06 32.81 -29.25
CA ARG A 358 3.74 33.63 -28.06
C ARG A 358 2.73 32.90 -27.16
N PRO A 359 2.80 33.05 -25.82
CA PRO A 359 1.81 32.49 -24.91
C PRO A 359 0.39 32.97 -25.22
N GLY A 360 -0.58 32.07 -25.08
CA GLY A 360 -2.00 32.41 -25.12
C GLY A 360 -2.46 33.23 -23.90
N PRO A 361 -3.71 33.74 -23.92
CA PRO A 361 -4.28 34.45 -22.78
C PRO A 361 -4.44 33.52 -21.57
N TRP A 362 -4.35 34.09 -20.37
CA TRP A 362 -4.73 33.41 -19.13
C TRP A 362 -6.23 33.12 -19.13
N LEU A 363 -6.59 31.87 -18.88
CA LEU A 363 -7.96 31.40 -18.76
C LEU A 363 -8.30 31.20 -17.28
N PRO A 364 -9.24 31.97 -16.70
CA PRO A 364 -9.67 31.76 -15.32
C PRO A 364 -10.85 30.77 -15.23
N PRO A 365 -11.08 30.12 -14.06
CA PRO A 365 -12.08 29.06 -13.91
C PRO A 365 -13.49 29.44 -14.38
N GLY A 366 -14.09 28.59 -15.23
CA GLY A 366 -15.41 28.80 -15.83
C GLY A 366 -15.40 29.32 -17.28
N ASN A 367 -14.21 29.61 -17.84
CA ASN A 367 -14.07 30.19 -19.17
C ASN A 367 -13.61 29.17 -20.23
N ARG A 368 -13.58 29.62 -21.49
CA ARG A 368 -13.04 28.89 -22.64
C ARG A 368 -12.22 29.81 -23.56
N ALA A 369 -11.17 29.29 -24.18
CA ALA A 369 -10.32 30.00 -25.12
C ALA A 369 -10.16 29.23 -26.44
N THR A 370 -9.85 29.95 -27.52
CA THR A 370 -9.38 29.37 -28.77
C THR A 370 -7.85 29.36 -28.76
N VAL A 371 -7.23 28.21 -29.01
CA VAL A 371 -5.77 28.06 -29.13
C VAL A 371 -5.35 28.41 -30.55
N ARG A 372 -4.34 29.26 -30.69
CA ARG A 372 -3.80 29.70 -31.98
C ARG A 372 -2.29 29.49 -32.06
N ALA A 373 -1.79 29.16 -33.25
CA ALA A 373 -0.37 29.16 -33.58
C ALA A 373 -0.21 29.68 -35.02
N GLY A 374 0.78 30.54 -35.28
CA GLY A 374 0.95 31.19 -36.59
C GLY A 374 -0.29 31.96 -37.08
N GLY A 375 -1.11 32.50 -36.16
CA GLY A 375 -2.41 33.12 -36.47
C GLY A 375 -3.56 32.13 -36.69
N ALA A 376 -3.30 30.93 -37.19
CA ALA A 376 -4.30 29.88 -37.42
C ALA A 376 -4.94 29.36 -36.12
N VAL A 377 -6.19 28.88 -36.20
CA VAL A 377 -6.86 28.18 -35.09
C VAL A 377 -6.42 26.72 -35.10
N VAL A 378 -5.75 26.30 -34.03
CA VAL A 378 -5.16 24.95 -33.89
C VAL A 378 -5.78 24.13 -32.76
N GLY A 379 -6.66 24.73 -31.96
CA GLY A 379 -7.32 24.02 -30.87
C GLY A 379 -8.25 24.88 -30.03
N ARG A 380 -8.76 24.31 -28.95
CA ARG A 380 -9.61 25.00 -27.96
C ARG A 380 -9.29 24.48 -26.56
N MET A 381 -9.36 25.37 -25.58
CA MET A 381 -9.15 25.05 -24.16
C MET A 381 -10.36 25.47 -23.36
N TYR A 382 -10.74 24.63 -22.40
CA TYR A 382 -11.90 24.76 -21.54
C TYR A 382 -11.46 24.67 -20.08
N GLN A 383 -12.14 25.40 -19.21
CA GLN A 383 -11.95 25.25 -17.78
C GLN A 383 -13.27 25.32 -17.04
N ARG A 384 -13.60 24.29 -16.26
CA ARG A 384 -14.88 24.18 -15.56
C ARG A 384 -14.75 23.53 -14.18
N THR A 385 -15.84 23.58 -13.41
CA THR A 385 -16.08 22.63 -12.32
C THR A 385 -16.80 21.42 -12.89
N ASP A 386 -16.33 20.23 -12.55
CA ASP A 386 -17.05 18.99 -12.85
C ASP A 386 -18.19 18.77 -11.82
N PRO A 387 -19.42 18.46 -12.25
CA PRO A 387 -20.55 18.33 -11.31
C PRO A 387 -20.51 17.04 -10.49
N ASP A 388 -19.73 16.03 -10.90
CA ASP A 388 -19.73 14.70 -10.29
C ASP A 388 -18.78 14.62 -9.08
N ASN A 389 -17.55 15.14 -9.18
CA ASN A 389 -16.60 15.24 -8.04
C ASN A 389 -16.43 16.65 -7.45
N ARG A 390 -16.94 17.70 -8.12
CA ARG A 390 -16.75 19.14 -7.76
C ARG A 390 -15.34 19.69 -7.96
N ASP A 391 -14.40 18.88 -8.45
CA ASP A 391 -13.06 19.34 -8.79
C ASP A 391 -13.05 20.18 -10.07
N ARG A 392 -11.93 20.87 -10.30
CA ARG A 392 -11.72 21.65 -11.51
C ARG A 392 -11.11 20.77 -12.59
N GLN A 393 -11.66 20.93 -13.79
CA GLN A 393 -11.23 20.28 -15.01
C GLN A 393 -10.76 21.37 -15.98
N VAL A 394 -9.52 21.27 -16.44
CA VAL A 394 -8.95 22.01 -17.56
C VAL A 394 -8.80 21.01 -18.69
N ASP A 395 -9.30 21.30 -19.88
CA ASP A 395 -9.31 20.34 -21.00
C ASP A 395 -8.99 21.07 -22.31
N ALA A 396 -7.95 20.63 -23.01
CA ALA A 396 -7.45 21.27 -24.22
C ALA A 396 -7.37 20.28 -25.39
N PHE A 397 -8.22 20.53 -26.40
CA PHE A 397 -8.25 19.79 -27.66
C PHE A 397 -7.40 20.53 -28.70
N LEU A 398 -6.28 19.93 -29.07
CA LEU A 398 -5.39 20.35 -30.15
C LEU A 398 -5.70 19.50 -31.39
N ARG A 399 -6.03 20.17 -32.50
CA ARG A 399 -6.44 19.54 -33.76
C ARG A 399 -5.22 19.01 -34.51
N ALA A 400 -5.45 18.19 -35.54
CA ALA A 400 -4.40 17.68 -36.44
C ALA A 400 -3.57 18.76 -37.15
N ASN A 401 -4.03 20.02 -37.20
CA ASN A 401 -3.25 21.16 -37.71
C ASN A 401 -2.43 21.89 -36.62
N ALA A 402 -2.35 21.35 -35.40
CA ALA A 402 -1.52 21.89 -34.35
C ALA A 402 -0.03 21.61 -34.64
N PRO A 403 0.86 22.62 -34.55
CA PRO A 403 2.28 22.40 -34.81
C PRO A 403 2.89 21.40 -33.83
N SER A 404 3.70 20.50 -34.39
CA SER A 404 4.59 19.63 -33.64
C SER A 404 5.65 20.41 -32.85
N GLY A 405 6.26 19.75 -31.87
CA GLY A 405 7.30 20.34 -31.01
C GLY A 405 6.88 20.44 -29.55
N THR A 406 7.60 21.24 -28.77
CA THR A 406 7.34 21.41 -27.32
C THR A 406 6.29 22.48 -27.08
N TRP A 407 5.12 22.05 -26.60
CA TRP A 407 4.08 22.89 -26.04
C TRP A 407 4.32 23.12 -24.54
N THR A 408 3.84 24.24 -24.02
CA THR A 408 3.86 24.51 -22.57
C THR A 408 2.44 24.84 -22.08
N MET A 409 1.98 24.12 -21.06
CA MET A 409 0.80 24.47 -20.26
C MET A 409 1.25 25.13 -18.96
N GLU A 410 0.87 26.38 -18.76
CA GLU A 410 1.21 27.14 -17.56
C GLU A 410 -0.01 27.27 -16.66
N LEU A 411 0.13 26.82 -15.42
CA LEU A 411 -0.84 26.93 -14.34
C LEU A 411 -0.39 28.07 -13.42
N ARG A 412 -1.29 28.97 -13.00
CA ARG A 412 -1.01 30.06 -12.05
C ARG A 412 -1.97 30.00 -10.87
N GLY A 413 -1.46 29.82 -9.65
CA GLY A 413 -2.29 29.81 -8.44
C GLY A 413 -2.82 31.21 -8.12
N THR A 414 -4.06 31.52 -8.51
CA THR A 414 -4.71 32.79 -8.19
C THR A 414 -5.41 32.77 -6.83
N ARG A 415 -5.82 31.57 -6.38
CA ARG A 415 -6.17 31.32 -4.97
C ARG A 415 -5.89 29.86 -4.65
N VAL A 416 -5.13 29.57 -3.59
CA VAL A 416 -4.84 28.17 -3.17
C VAL A 416 -5.18 27.99 -1.70
N VAL A 417 -6.31 27.35 -1.45
CA VAL A 417 -6.85 27.07 -0.10
C VAL A 417 -6.40 25.68 0.37
N GLY A 418 -6.35 24.73 -0.57
CA GLY A 418 -6.01 23.34 -0.31
C GLY A 418 -4.50 23.04 -0.34
N PRO A 419 -4.12 21.76 -0.50
CA PRO A 419 -2.73 21.35 -0.62
C PRO A 419 -2.08 21.76 -1.97
N GLY A 420 -2.80 22.49 -2.83
CA GLY A 420 -2.34 22.98 -4.13
C GLY A 420 -2.04 21.87 -5.13
N ARG A 421 -2.58 20.67 -4.95
CA ARG A 421 -2.27 19.50 -5.78
C ARG A 421 -2.96 19.61 -7.13
N PHE A 422 -2.22 19.31 -8.19
CA PHE A 422 -2.78 19.10 -9.52
C PHE A 422 -2.19 17.83 -10.15
N HIS A 423 -2.95 17.25 -11.06
CA HIS A 423 -2.53 16.18 -11.96
C HIS A 423 -2.89 16.59 -13.39
N ALA A 424 -2.12 16.13 -14.37
CA ALA A 424 -2.38 16.36 -15.78
C ALA A 424 -2.08 15.09 -16.59
N TRP A 425 -2.97 14.76 -17.52
CA TRP A 425 -2.83 13.62 -18.42
C TRP A 425 -2.92 14.08 -19.87
N ILE A 426 -2.10 13.46 -20.71
CA ILE A 426 -2.22 13.53 -22.17
C ILE A 426 -3.00 12.30 -22.59
N GLU A 427 -4.06 12.48 -23.38
CA GLU A 427 -4.87 11.37 -23.85
C GLU A 427 -4.03 10.38 -24.67
N ARG A 428 -4.50 9.14 -24.68
CA ARG A 428 -3.90 8.02 -25.37
C ARG A 428 -3.97 8.21 -26.88
N ASP A 429 -2.81 8.14 -27.52
CA ASP A 429 -2.71 7.95 -28.96
C ASP A 429 -1.74 6.81 -29.32
N ASP A 430 -2.31 5.74 -29.88
CA ASP A 430 -1.56 4.53 -30.26
C ASP A 430 -0.77 4.69 -31.56
N SER A 431 -0.96 5.80 -32.29
CA SER A 431 -0.22 6.09 -33.52
C SER A 431 1.01 6.96 -33.28
N CYS A 432 0.93 7.93 -32.37
CA CYS A 432 1.98 8.92 -32.13
C CYS A 432 1.89 9.54 -30.72
N GLN A 433 1.98 8.72 -29.67
CA GLN A 433 1.80 9.16 -28.27
C GLN A 433 2.63 10.40 -27.88
N SER A 434 1.96 11.54 -27.75
CA SER A 434 2.50 12.74 -27.09
C SER A 434 2.81 12.47 -25.62
N SER A 435 3.87 13.09 -25.11
CA SER A 435 4.34 12.88 -23.73
C SER A 435 4.89 14.15 -23.09
N PHE A 436 4.81 14.24 -21.76
CA PHE A 436 5.47 15.29 -20.98
C PHE A 436 7.00 15.21 -21.11
N GLN A 437 7.73 16.27 -20.79
CA GLN A 437 9.20 16.24 -20.69
C GLN A 437 9.64 15.52 -19.41
N ALA A 438 10.85 14.94 -19.40
CA ALA A 438 11.33 14.10 -18.29
C ALA A 438 11.23 14.73 -16.89
N ARG A 439 11.43 16.05 -16.78
CA ARG A 439 11.27 16.84 -15.54
C ARG A 439 9.84 17.00 -15.02
N ASP A 440 8.86 16.87 -15.92
CA ASP A 440 7.44 17.13 -15.66
C ASP A 440 6.65 15.81 -15.55
N ARG A 441 7.22 14.67 -15.99
CA ARG A 441 6.62 13.33 -15.93
C ARG A 441 6.48 12.82 -14.49
N ASP A 442 5.35 12.20 -14.20
CA ASP A 442 5.13 11.40 -13.00
C ASP A 442 4.70 9.97 -13.40
N ARG A 443 5.27 8.95 -12.76
CA ARG A 443 5.03 7.52 -13.03
C ARG A 443 3.96 6.91 -12.12
N GLN A 444 3.64 7.55 -11.01
CA GLN A 444 2.50 7.18 -10.16
C GLN A 444 1.19 7.72 -10.75
N VAL A 445 0.04 7.20 -10.32
CA VAL A 445 -1.30 7.59 -10.84
C VAL A 445 -1.41 7.45 -12.37
N THR A 446 -0.93 6.31 -12.88
CA THR A 446 -0.92 5.96 -14.31
C THR A 446 -1.94 4.87 -14.67
N THR A 447 -2.83 4.47 -13.75
CA THR A 447 -3.92 3.51 -14.04
C THR A 447 -4.93 4.05 -15.05
N GLY A 448 -5.53 3.21 -15.89
CA GLY A 448 -6.51 3.69 -16.89
C GLY A 448 -7.74 4.33 -16.25
N THR A 449 -8.19 5.49 -16.76
CA THR A 449 -9.24 6.33 -16.12
C THR A 449 -10.44 5.57 -15.58
N ILE A 450 -10.95 4.59 -16.33
CA ILE A 450 -12.17 3.85 -15.99
C ILE A 450 -11.97 2.65 -15.04
N THR A 451 -10.74 2.38 -14.57
CA THR A 451 -10.42 1.23 -13.68
C THR A 451 -10.40 1.60 -12.19
N ASN A 452 -10.59 2.90 -11.88
CA ASN A 452 -10.43 3.47 -10.54
C ASN A 452 -11.74 3.45 -9.73
N GLY A 453 -12.77 2.72 -10.16
CA GLY A 453 -13.97 2.41 -9.38
C GLY A 453 -13.68 1.65 -8.07
N ARG A 454 -14.63 1.66 -7.12
CA ARG A 454 -14.45 1.10 -5.77
C ARG A 454 -14.69 -0.41 -5.71
N LEU A 455 -15.56 -0.94 -6.57
CA LEU A 455 -15.98 -2.34 -6.59
C LEU A 455 -15.36 -3.19 -7.72
N PRO A 456 -15.16 -2.70 -8.96
CA PRO A 456 -14.41 -3.43 -9.99
C PRO A 456 -13.01 -3.84 -9.54
N ILE A 457 -12.56 -5.04 -9.94
CA ILE A 457 -11.21 -5.54 -9.66
C ILE A 457 -10.28 -5.07 -10.78
N CYS A 458 -9.33 -4.21 -10.44
CA CYS A 458 -8.29 -3.70 -11.34
C CYS A 458 -7.05 -4.61 -11.28
N VAL A 459 -6.54 -5.03 -12.44
CA VAL A 459 -5.54 -6.10 -12.56
C VAL A 459 -4.28 -5.62 -13.29
N GLY A 460 -3.13 -5.63 -12.60
CA GLY A 460 -1.80 -5.41 -13.18
C GLY A 460 -1.18 -6.70 -13.75
N ALA A 461 -0.08 -6.55 -14.49
CA ALA A 461 0.58 -7.65 -15.21
C ALA A 461 1.96 -7.98 -14.65
N TYR A 462 2.27 -9.28 -14.62
CA TYR A 462 3.60 -9.79 -14.26
C TYR A 462 4.03 -10.96 -15.17
N ASP A 463 5.33 -11.22 -15.21
CA ASP A 463 5.96 -12.36 -15.88
C ASP A 463 5.83 -13.63 -15.03
N ALA A 464 5.08 -14.59 -15.53
CA ALA A 464 4.80 -15.86 -14.85
C ALA A 464 5.64 -17.04 -15.36
N ARG A 465 6.65 -16.80 -16.20
CA ARG A 465 7.57 -17.85 -16.68
C ARG A 465 8.32 -18.49 -15.48
N PRO A 466 8.67 -19.79 -15.53
CA PRO A 466 9.31 -20.47 -14.40
C PRO A 466 10.55 -19.72 -13.88
N GLY A 467 10.60 -19.48 -12.57
CA GLY A 467 11.67 -18.71 -11.91
C GLY A 467 11.44 -17.19 -11.89
N SER A 468 10.60 -16.64 -12.77
CA SER A 468 10.25 -15.22 -12.80
C SER A 468 8.98 -14.90 -11.99
N ARG A 469 8.97 -13.69 -11.41
CA ARG A 469 7.77 -12.96 -10.94
C ARG A 469 7.97 -11.45 -11.13
N ALA A 470 8.70 -11.06 -12.17
CA ALA A 470 8.98 -9.66 -12.46
C ALA A 470 7.66 -8.93 -12.84
N LEU A 471 7.46 -7.71 -12.34
CA LEU A 471 6.41 -6.84 -12.86
C LEU A 471 6.66 -6.58 -14.34
N TRP A 472 5.63 -6.67 -15.17
CA TRP A 472 5.76 -6.33 -16.58
C TRP A 472 5.98 -4.81 -16.71
N ALA A 473 7.04 -4.41 -17.42
CA ALA A 473 7.61 -3.06 -17.35
C ALA A 473 6.60 -1.93 -17.62
N LYS A 474 5.60 -2.17 -18.49
CA LYS A 474 4.56 -1.21 -18.86
C LYS A 474 3.32 -1.19 -17.94
N SER A 475 3.12 -2.19 -17.07
CA SER A 475 1.95 -2.27 -16.18
C SER A 475 1.82 -1.02 -15.31
N SER A 476 0.70 -0.32 -15.41
CA SER A 476 0.43 0.95 -14.73
C SER A 476 0.57 0.89 -13.19
N ALA A 477 0.87 2.04 -12.60
CA ALA A 477 1.03 2.23 -11.16
C ALA A 477 -0.10 3.09 -10.58
N GLY A 478 -0.50 2.78 -9.35
CA GLY A 478 -1.33 3.68 -8.55
C GLY A 478 -0.50 4.71 -7.77
N PRO A 479 -1.03 5.21 -6.64
CA PRO A 479 -2.43 5.08 -6.22
C PRO A 479 -3.39 5.75 -7.22
N THR A 480 -4.69 5.69 -6.96
CA THR A 480 -5.66 6.60 -7.58
C THR A 480 -5.39 8.06 -7.19
N ARG A 481 -5.99 9.04 -7.87
CA ARG A 481 -5.85 10.47 -7.51
C ARG A 481 -6.31 10.75 -6.08
N ASP A 482 -7.35 10.05 -5.61
CA ASP A 482 -7.85 10.10 -4.23
C ASP A 482 -7.11 9.14 -3.25
N GLY A 483 -5.95 8.60 -3.63
CA GLY A 483 -5.04 7.88 -2.73
C GLY A 483 -5.36 6.41 -2.44
N ARG A 484 -6.42 5.84 -3.04
CA ARG A 484 -6.73 4.41 -2.90
C ARG A 484 -5.71 3.56 -3.65
N GLY A 485 -5.30 2.45 -3.05
CA GLY A 485 -4.38 1.50 -3.69
C GLY A 485 -5.00 0.83 -4.91
N LYS A 486 -4.36 1.01 -6.07
CA LYS A 486 -4.64 0.34 -7.35
C LYS A 486 -3.28 0.01 -8.02
N PRO A 487 -3.16 -1.04 -8.85
CA PRO A 487 -4.16 -2.08 -9.09
C PRO A 487 -4.52 -2.86 -7.82
N ASP A 488 -5.64 -3.58 -7.84
CA ASP A 488 -6.07 -4.36 -6.69
C ASP A 488 -5.16 -5.60 -6.49
N CYS A 489 -4.72 -6.23 -7.58
CA CYS A 489 -3.77 -7.35 -7.61
C CYS A 489 -3.11 -7.48 -9.00
N CYS A 490 -2.12 -8.38 -9.14
CA CYS A 490 -1.52 -8.72 -10.43
C CYS A 490 -1.78 -10.17 -10.86
N ALA A 491 -1.85 -10.41 -12.18
CA ALA A 491 -2.00 -11.73 -12.79
C ALA A 491 -1.02 -11.90 -13.97
N PRO A 492 -0.79 -13.14 -14.48
CA PRO A 492 0.11 -13.39 -15.61
C PRO A 492 -0.28 -12.55 -16.83
N GLY A 493 0.65 -11.72 -17.31
CA GLY A 493 0.37 -10.77 -18.40
C GLY A 493 1.54 -10.46 -19.32
N GLN A 494 2.69 -11.09 -19.11
CA GLN A 494 3.80 -11.10 -20.07
C GLN A 494 3.91 -12.49 -20.71
N ASP A 495 4.11 -12.49 -22.03
CA ASP A 495 4.32 -13.65 -22.90
C ASP A 495 3.23 -14.74 -22.73
N VAL A 496 1.98 -14.30 -22.69
CA VAL A 496 0.82 -15.18 -22.51
C VAL A 496 0.38 -15.73 -23.86
N ARG A 497 0.50 -17.05 -24.06
CA ARG A 497 -0.04 -17.78 -25.21
C ARG A 497 -1.56 -17.95 -25.08
N SER A 498 -2.32 -17.68 -26.14
CA SER A 498 -3.77 -17.95 -26.24
C SER A 498 -4.22 -18.09 -27.70
N ALA A 499 -5.54 -18.21 -27.93
CA ALA A 499 -6.15 -18.41 -29.25
C ALA A 499 -5.85 -17.26 -30.23
N ARG A 500 -5.47 -17.62 -31.47
CA ARG A 500 -5.24 -16.72 -32.62
C ARG A 500 -6.45 -16.78 -33.54
N SER A 501 -7.05 -15.64 -33.87
CA SER A 501 -8.16 -15.60 -34.82
C SER A 501 -7.73 -15.92 -36.25
N ALA A 502 -8.62 -16.48 -37.06
CA ALA A 502 -8.40 -16.59 -38.50
C ALA A 502 -8.03 -15.23 -39.16
N PRO A 503 -7.01 -15.21 -40.04
CA PRO A 503 -6.63 -14.01 -40.79
C PRO A 503 -7.67 -13.64 -41.86
N ARG A 504 -7.69 -12.36 -42.26
CA ARG A 504 -8.65 -11.82 -43.24
C ARG A 504 -8.67 -12.64 -44.54
N GLY A 505 -9.85 -13.00 -45.01
CA GLY A 505 -10.05 -13.80 -46.22
C GLY A 505 -10.11 -15.32 -45.97
N SER A 506 -9.85 -15.78 -44.75
CA SER A 506 -10.08 -17.19 -44.38
C SER A 506 -11.57 -17.52 -44.40
N ALA A 507 -11.93 -18.71 -44.88
CA ALA A 507 -13.30 -19.22 -44.81
C ALA A 507 -13.64 -19.80 -43.42
N THR A 508 -12.65 -20.36 -42.73
CA THR A 508 -12.76 -21.13 -41.48
C THR A 508 -11.62 -20.81 -40.51
N SER A 509 -11.76 -21.22 -39.24
CA SER A 509 -10.69 -21.13 -38.25
C SER A 509 -9.70 -22.28 -38.39
N ARG A 510 -8.40 -21.99 -38.26
CA ARG A 510 -7.32 -23.00 -38.23
C ARG A 510 -6.99 -23.49 -36.81
N GLY A 511 -7.64 -22.97 -35.77
CA GLY A 511 -7.38 -23.37 -34.38
C GLY A 511 -5.98 -23.03 -33.86
N GLN A 512 -5.39 -21.95 -34.36
CA GLN A 512 -4.02 -21.55 -34.07
C GLN A 512 -3.89 -20.80 -32.73
N TYR A 513 -2.66 -20.69 -32.24
CA TYR A 513 -2.33 -19.94 -31.02
C TYR A 513 -1.31 -18.85 -31.34
N VAL A 514 -1.23 -17.83 -30.47
CA VAL A 514 -0.27 -16.72 -30.56
C VAL A 514 0.06 -16.26 -29.14
N THR A 515 1.19 -15.59 -28.97
CA THR A 515 1.64 -15.03 -27.70
C THR A 515 1.46 -13.51 -27.68
N MET A 516 0.93 -12.97 -26.59
CA MET A 516 0.73 -11.53 -26.39
C MET A 516 1.07 -11.10 -24.96
N SER A 517 1.48 -9.84 -24.82
CA SER A 517 1.81 -9.19 -23.54
C SER A 517 0.91 -7.97 -23.32
N GLY A 518 0.45 -7.76 -22.08
CA GLY A 518 -0.44 -6.66 -21.72
C GLY A 518 -1.17 -6.89 -20.41
N THR A 519 -1.61 -5.81 -19.76
CA THR A 519 -2.59 -5.91 -18.65
C THR A 519 -3.95 -6.46 -19.13
N SER A 520 -4.24 -6.31 -20.43
CA SER A 520 -5.28 -7.05 -21.18
C SER A 520 -5.22 -8.58 -21.10
N MET A 521 -4.05 -9.18 -20.88
CA MET A 521 -3.87 -10.63 -20.75
C MET A 521 -3.97 -11.09 -19.29
N ALA A 522 -3.70 -10.19 -18.34
CA ALA A 522 -3.80 -10.44 -16.91
C ALA A 522 -5.26 -10.40 -16.40
N ALA A 523 -6.06 -9.43 -16.85
CA ALA A 523 -7.49 -9.33 -16.50
C ALA A 523 -8.33 -10.61 -16.79
N PRO A 524 -8.20 -11.29 -17.95
CA PRO A 524 -9.00 -12.50 -18.23
C PRO A 524 -8.61 -13.70 -17.34
N ALA A 525 -7.38 -13.76 -16.83
CA ALA A 525 -6.99 -14.79 -15.85
C ALA A 525 -7.71 -14.61 -14.50
N VAL A 526 -7.89 -13.36 -14.03
CA VAL A 526 -8.70 -13.05 -12.84
C VAL A 526 -10.20 -13.28 -13.13
N THR A 527 -10.67 -12.97 -14.35
CA THR A 527 -12.03 -13.28 -14.80
C THR A 527 -12.33 -14.79 -14.71
N ALA A 528 -11.42 -15.64 -15.22
CA ALA A 528 -11.52 -17.09 -15.14
C ALA A 528 -11.57 -17.59 -13.69
N ALA A 529 -10.74 -17.02 -12.82
CA ALA A 529 -10.70 -17.34 -11.40
C ALA A 529 -12.01 -16.97 -10.67
N VAL A 530 -12.59 -15.81 -10.99
CA VAL A 530 -13.90 -15.37 -10.46
C VAL A 530 -15.04 -16.24 -10.98
N ALA A 531 -15.01 -16.71 -12.23
CA ALA A 531 -16.02 -17.63 -12.75
C ALA A 531 -15.98 -18.99 -12.03
N GLN A 532 -14.79 -19.55 -11.78
CA GLN A 532 -14.63 -20.78 -10.99
C GLN A 532 -15.02 -20.60 -9.51
N LEU A 533 -14.78 -19.42 -8.94
CA LEU A 533 -15.29 -19.04 -7.62
C LEU A 533 -16.83 -19.03 -7.58
N LEU A 534 -17.48 -18.42 -8.57
CA LEU A 534 -18.93 -18.32 -8.66
C LEU A 534 -19.63 -19.65 -8.98
N GLU A 535 -18.96 -20.64 -9.58
CA GLU A 535 -19.47 -22.03 -9.64
C GLU A 535 -19.56 -22.65 -8.24
N ALA A 536 -18.50 -22.50 -7.43
CA ALA A 536 -18.47 -23.05 -6.06
C ALA A 536 -19.38 -22.30 -5.09
N ARG A 537 -19.47 -20.98 -5.26
CA ARG A 537 -20.14 -20.02 -4.39
C ARG A 537 -20.98 -19.04 -5.24
N PRO A 538 -22.10 -19.50 -5.83
CA PRO A 538 -22.99 -18.66 -6.63
C PRO A 538 -23.79 -17.67 -5.79
N ASP A 539 -23.64 -17.69 -4.47
CA ASP A 539 -24.32 -16.83 -3.49
C ASP A 539 -23.64 -15.47 -3.27
N LEU A 540 -22.38 -15.30 -3.71
CA LEU A 540 -21.54 -14.17 -3.27
C LEU A 540 -21.96 -12.81 -3.83
N ASP A 541 -21.81 -11.78 -3.00
CA ASP A 541 -21.78 -10.38 -3.44
C ASP A 541 -20.37 -9.94 -3.89
N ILE A 542 -20.28 -8.79 -4.56
CA ILE A 542 -19.00 -8.24 -5.04
C ILE A 542 -17.96 -7.98 -3.92
N ARG A 543 -18.38 -7.61 -2.71
CA ARG A 543 -17.45 -7.35 -1.58
C ARG A 543 -16.86 -8.67 -1.08
N GLN A 544 -17.65 -9.73 -1.05
CA GLN A 544 -17.20 -11.08 -0.73
C GLN A 544 -16.29 -11.65 -1.82
N ILE A 545 -16.63 -11.46 -3.10
CA ILE A 545 -15.77 -11.82 -4.26
C ILE A 545 -14.41 -11.11 -4.14
N ARG A 546 -14.40 -9.78 -3.97
CA ARG A 546 -13.17 -8.99 -3.73
C ARG A 546 -12.37 -9.50 -2.54
N ARG A 547 -13.02 -9.75 -1.40
CA ARG A 547 -12.36 -10.24 -0.18
C ARG A 547 -11.68 -11.59 -0.40
N LEU A 548 -12.33 -12.50 -1.12
CA LEU A 548 -11.76 -13.82 -1.41
C LEU A 548 -10.62 -13.72 -2.43
N VAL A 549 -10.78 -13.02 -3.54
CA VAL A 549 -9.72 -12.83 -4.55
C VAL A 549 -8.49 -12.14 -3.94
N LEU A 550 -8.69 -11.01 -3.27
CA LEU A 550 -7.59 -10.20 -2.74
C LEU A 550 -7.00 -10.73 -1.43
N GLY A 551 -7.75 -11.52 -0.65
CA GLY A 551 -7.26 -12.18 0.56
C GLY A 551 -6.51 -13.49 0.30
N THR A 552 -6.54 -14.00 -0.93
CA THR A 552 -5.87 -15.25 -1.32
C THR A 552 -4.65 -15.04 -2.22
N THR A 553 -4.32 -13.81 -2.60
CA THR A 553 -3.08 -13.49 -3.33
C THR A 553 -1.82 -13.99 -2.62
N ARG A 554 -0.78 -14.30 -3.41
CA ARG A 554 0.59 -14.48 -2.91
C ARG A 554 1.22 -13.10 -2.69
N PRO A 555 1.87 -12.85 -1.54
CA PRO A 555 2.62 -11.61 -1.33
C PRO A 555 3.65 -11.38 -2.44
N GLY A 556 3.78 -10.12 -2.87
CA GLY A 556 4.83 -9.71 -3.80
C GLY A 556 6.13 -9.36 -3.10
N ALA A 557 7.15 -9.03 -3.91
CA ALA A 557 8.32 -8.31 -3.43
C ALA A 557 7.93 -6.89 -2.96
N ARG A 558 8.81 -6.22 -2.22
CA ARG A 558 8.61 -4.82 -1.83
C ARG A 558 8.63 -3.95 -3.09
N ASP A 559 7.47 -3.40 -3.42
CA ASP A 559 7.24 -2.58 -4.61
C ASP A 559 7.00 -1.12 -4.20
N PRO A 560 7.97 -0.21 -4.41
CA PRO A 560 7.85 1.19 -3.99
C PRO A 560 6.82 1.99 -4.82
N ASP A 561 6.44 1.49 -6.01
CA ASP A 561 5.50 2.17 -6.91
C ASP A 561 4.06 1.66 -6.77
N GLY A 562 3.80 0.65 -5.92
CA GLY A 562 2.45 0.16 -5.62
C GLY A 562 1.74 -0.57 -6.78
N ARG A 563 2.50 -1.03 -7.77
CA ARG A 563 2.07 -1.70 -9.01
C ARG A 563 1.62 -3.16 -8.80
N VAL A 564 2.05 -3.81 -7.72
CA VAL A 564 1.64 -5.20 -7.35
C VAL A 564 0.25 -5.25 -6.68
N GLY A 565 -0.22 -4.13 -6.11
CA GLY A 565 -1.45 -4.12 -5.31
C GLY A 565 -1.37 -5.04 -4.09
N ARG A 566 -2.37 -5.92 -3.91
CA ARG A 566 -2.40 -6.94 -2.83
C ARG A 566 -1.55 -8.17 -3.09
N GLY A 567 -0.87 -8.28 -4.24
CA GLY A 567 -0.06 -9.45 -4.58
C GLY A 567 -0.49 -10.14 -5.89
N TYR A 568 0.13 -11.29 -6.14
CA TYR A 568 -0.09 -12.09 -7.34
C TYR A 568 -1.27 -13.06 -7.15
N LEU A 569 -2.09 -13.23 -8.19
CA LEU A 569 -3.20 -14.18 -8.22
C LEU A 569 -2.74 -15.61 -7.87
N ASP A 570 -3.49 -16.29 -7.00
CA ASP A 570 -3.25 -17.68 -6.60
C ASP A 570 -4.56 -18.47 -6.72
N LEU A 571 -4.78 -19.05 -7.90
CA LEU A 571 -6.02 -19.78 -8.21
C LEU A 571 -6.24 -20.96 -7.25
N ASP A 572 -5.21 -21.73 -6.92
CA ASP A 572 -5.32 -22.87 -6.01
C ASP A 572 -5.77 -22.43 -4.62
N ARG A 573 -5.18 -21.34 -4.09
CA ARG A 573 -5.55 -20.80 -2.78
C ARG A 573 -6.96 -20.20 -2.78
N LEU A 574 -7.38 -19.55 -3.87
CA LEU A 574 -8.75 -19.05 -4.05
C LEU A 574 -9.77 -20.19 -4.06
N LEU A 575 -9.57 -21.23 -4.88
CA LEU A 575 -10.51 -22.35 -4.98
C LEU A 575 -10.51 -23.23 -3.72
N ALA A 576 -9.38 -23.31 -3.01
CA ALA A 576 -9.31 -23.95 -1.69
C ALA A 576 -10.06 -23.17 -0.59
N ALA A 577 -10.14 -21.84 -0.71
CA ALA A 577 -11.00 -21.03 0.16
C ALA A 577 -12.48 -21.17 -0.22
N ALA A 578 -12.81 -21.10 -1.52
CA ALA A 578 -14.18 -21.21 -2.03
C ALA A 578 -14.90 -22.50 -1.61
N ARG A 579 -14.18 -23.63 -1.58
CA ARG A 579 -14.71 -24.96 -1.21
C ARG A 579 -15.06 -25.11 0.28
N ARG A 580 -14.65 -24.19 1.16
CA ARG A 580 -15.01 -24.20 2.58
C ARG A 580 -16.40 -23.59 2.77
N ARG A 581 -17.45 -24.40 2.60
CA ARG A 581 -18.82 -23.98 2.93
C ARG A 581 -18.98 -23.83 4.45
N SER A 582 -19.41 -22.65 4.87
CA SER A 582 -19.97 -22.40 6.21
C SER A 582 -21.30 -23.14 6.36
N THR A 583 -21.42 -23.95 7.40
CA THR A 583 -22.62 -24.75 7.71
C THR A 583 -23.59 -23.99 8.61
N GLY A 584 -24.87 -23.97 8.24
CA GLY A 584 -25.98 -23.48 9.08
C GLY A 584 -26.25 -21.97 8.93
N GLY A 585 -27.52 -21.60 8.78
CA GLY A 585 -27.96 -20.21 8.68
C GLY A 585 -28.97 -19.86 9.78
N GLY A 586 -29.00 -18.58 10.13
CA GLY A 586 -29.95 -17.97 11.07
C GLY A 586 -29.74 -16.46 11.07
N ASP A 587 -30.76 -15.72 10.62
CA ASP A 587 -30.86 -14.26 10.51
C ASP A 587 -29.80 -13.46 9.72
N ALA A 588 -30.20 -12.26 9.33
CA ALA A 588 -29.35 -11.28 8.66
C ALA A 588 -28.38 -10.65 9.67
N GLY A 589 -27.20 -11.26 9.84
CA GLY A 589 -26.12 -10.69 10.64
C GLY A 589 -24.83 -11.48 10.51
N ASP A 590 -23.75 -10.76 10.19
CA ASP A 590 -22.36 -11.19 10.31
C ASP A 590 -21.90 -12.47 9.57
N ALA A 591 -21.04 -12.27 8.57
CA ALA A 591 -20.06 -13.30 8.22
C ALA A 591 -19.20 -13.60 9.46
N PRO A 592 -18.80 -14.87 9.71
CA PRO A 592 -18.27 -15.27 11.01
C PRO A 592 -17.08 -14.42 11.44
N ASP A 593 -17.22 -13.84 12.62
CA ASP A 593 -16.25 -13.02 13.35
C ASP A 593 -14.81 -13.53 13.17
N GLN A 594 -13.95 -12.66 12.63
CA GLN A 594 -12.62 -12.47 13.21
C GLN A 594 -12.61 -11.26 14.17
N ASP A 595 -13.79 -10.71 14.48
CA ASP A 595 -13.99 -9.79 15.58
C ASP A 595 -13.55 -10.47 16.89
N PRO A 596 -12.67 -9.82 17.68
CA PRO A 596 -12.33 -10.31 19.02
C PRO A 596 -13.56 -10.52 19.91
N ALA A 597 -13.44 -11.41 20.89
CA ALA A 597 -14.58 -11.84 21.70
C ALA A 597 -15.34 -10.69 22.39
N TYR A 598 -14.67 -9.59 22.73
CA TYR A 598 -15.29 -8.40 23.31
C TYR A 598 -16.29 -7.71 22.36
N LEU A 599 -16.00 -7.61 21.06
CA LEU A 599 -16.93 -7.05 20.06
C LEU A 599 -18.18 -7.92 19.94
N LYS A 600 -18.00 -9.24 19.98
CA LYS A 600 -19.12 -10.18 19.95
C LYS A 600 -20.00 -10.06 21.19
N ALA A 601 -19.40 -9.88 22.38
CA ALA A 601 -20.13 -9.62 23.62
C ALA A 601 -20.91 -8.29 23.55
N ALA A 602 -20.24 -7.21 23.15
CA ALA A 602 -20.85 -5.89 22.95
C ALA A 602 -22.03 -5.92 21.96
N ARG A 603 -21.84 -6.52 20.77
CA ARG A 603 -22.91 -6.71 19.77
C ARG A 603 -24.08 -7.54 20.29
N THR A 604 -23.82 -8.56 21.10
CA THR A 604 -24.86 -9.41 21.70
C THR A 604 -25.68 -8.62 22.71
N VAL A 605 -25.04 -7.79 23.54
CA VAL A 605 -25.73 -6.93 24.49
C VAL A 605 -26.55 -5.84 23.80
N TRP A 606 -26.01 -5.16 22.79
CA TRP A 606 -26.75 -4.13 22.03
C TRP A 606 -28.06 -4.67 21.44
N LYS A 607 -28.03 -5.87 20.84
CA LYS A 607 -29.24 -6.54 20.32
C LYS A 607 -30.28 -6.86 21.40
N GLY A 608 -29.85 -6.98 22.66
CA GLY A 608 -30.72 -7.23 23.80
C GLY A 608 -31.26 -5.97 24.50
N LEU A 609 -30.81 -4.77 24.12
CA LEU A 609 -31.32 -3.53 24.71
C LEU A 609 -32.70 -3.17 24.11
N PRO A 610 -33.76 -2.98 24.92
CA PRO A 610 -35.07 -2.63 24.41
C PRO A 610 -35.05 -1.21 23.82
N GLY A 611 -35.69 -1.02 22.66
CA GLY A 611 -35.90 0.30 22.04
C GLY A 611 -34.76 0.85 21.17
N VAL A 612 -33.56 0.23 21.15
CA VAL A 612 -32.40 0.76 20.39
C VAL A 612 -32.48 0.46 18.88
N ASP A 613 -31.93 1.35 18.05
CA ASP A 613 -31.88 1.14 16.60
C ASP A 613 -30.89 0.02 16.24
N GLN A 614 -31.44 -1.07 15.69
CA GLN A 614 -30.68 -2.28 15.31
C GLN A 614 -29.84 -2.09 14.04
N ARG A 615 -29.89 -0.92 13.39
CA ARG A 615 -29.04 -0.56 12.23
C ARG A 615 -27.67 -0.02 12.65
N VAL A 616 -27.44 0.20 13.95
CA VAL A 616 -26.16 0.66 14.49
C VAL A 616 -25.10 -0.44 14.41
N THR A 617 -23.91 -0.06 13.94
CA THR A 617 -22.77 -0.96 13.76
C THR A 617 -21.74 -0.76 14.87
N ILE A 618 -21.41 -1.82 15.61
CA ILE A 618 -20.36 -1.78 16.65
C ILE A 618 -19.01 -2.18 16.03
N ARG A 619 -17.98 -1.36 16.26
CA ARG A 619 -16.62 -1.47 15.69
C ARG A 619 -15.52 -1.44 16.78
N PRO A 620 -14.29 -1.89 16.49
CA PRO A 620 -13.15 -1.67 17.38
C PRO A 620 -12.86 -0.18 17.61
N LEU A 621 -12.43 0.20 18.82
CA LEU A 621 -12.03 1.58 19.14
C LEU A 621 -10.81 2.07 18.32
N SER A 622 -9.98 1.15 17.81
CA SER A 622 -8.88 1.46 16.88
C SER A 622 -9.33 2.11 15.58
N ASP A 623 -10.59 1.93 15.21
CA ASP A 623 -11.15 2.39 13.94
C ASP A 623 -11.81 3.77 14.09
N ALA A 624 -11.80 4.34 15.31
CA ALA A 624 -12.42 5.63 15.62
C ALA A 624 -11.70 6.81 14.92
N PRO A 625 -12.39 7.64 14.11
CA PRO A 625 -11.75 8.66 13.28
C PRO A 625 -11.23 9.93 14.02
N SER A 626 -11.25 9.96 15.35
CA SER A 626 -10.89 11.15 16.15
C SER A 626 -9.48 11.06 16.76
N ARG A 627 -8.70 12.12 16.58
CA ARG A 627 -7.30 12.25 17.05
C ARG A 627 -7.12 12.12 18.58
N HIS A 628 -8.18 12.31 19.35
CA HIS A 628 -8.17 12.24 20.81
C HIS A 628 -8.64 10.87 21.36
N VAL A 629 -9.43 10.12 20.59
CA VAL A 629 -9.97 8.82 21.03
C VAL A 629 -8.89 7.74 20.96
N ALA A 630 -8.09 7.72 19.90
CA ALA A 630 -7.02 6.75 19.66
C ALA A 630 -5.87 6.76 20.69
N THR A 631 -5.83 7.70 21.63
CA THR A 631 -4.82 7.85 22.69
C THR A 631 -5.39 7.78 24.11
N SER A 632 -6.64 7.35 24.26
CA SER A 632 -7.43 7.54 25.48
C SER A 632 -8.06 6.26 26.02
N THR A 633 -8.39 6.23 27.31
CA THR A 633 -8.90 5.05 28.04
C THR A 633 -10.42 4.85 27.91
N PHE A 634 -11.01 5.25 26.78
CA PHE A 634 -12.48 5.18 26.62
C PHE A 634 -12.96 3.74 26.45
N GLN A 635 -14.15 3.48 26.99
CA GLN A 635 -14.79 2.16 26.99
C GLN A 635 -15.64 1.93 25.73
N ALA A 636 -16.44 2.93 25.39
CA ALA A 636 -17.09 3.09 24.10
C ALA A 636 -17.05 4.56 23.68
N TRP A 637 -17.38 4.82 22.41
CA TRP A 637 -17.51 6.17 21.87
C TRP A 637 -18.39 6.20 20.61
N THR A 638 -19.31 7.16 20.54
CA THR A 638 -20.23 7.36 19.42
C THR A 638 -20.14 8.79 18.88
N ASN A 639 -20.05 8.93 17.55
CA ASN A 639 -20.06 10.22 16.86
C ASN A 639 -21.04 10.28 15.68
N SER A 640 -21.90 9.27 15.55
CA SER A 640 -22.87 9.15 14.47
C SER A 640 -24.11 8.41 14.94
N ALA A 641 -25.21 8.59 14.20
CA ALA A 641 -26.45 7.84 14.37
C ALA A 641 -26.34 6.33 14.03
N THR A 642 -25.18 5.85 13.56
CA THR A 642 -25.06 4.54 12.90
C THR A 642 -23.86 3.71 13.33
N GLU A 643 -22.90 4.26 14.08
CA GLU A 643 -21.65 3.58 14.43
C GLU A 643 -21.20 3.90 15.87
N ILE A 644 -20.90 2.84 16.63
CA ILE A 644 -20.34 2.88 17.98
C ILE A 644 -18.97 2.18 17.94
N PHE A 645 -17.96 2.79 18.54
CA PHE A 645 -16.60 2.25 18.61
C PHE A 645 -16.31 1.81 20.05
N VAL A 646 -15.85 0.57 20.27
CA VAL A 646 -15.69 -0.02 21.63
C VAL A 646 -14.33 -0.67 21.85
N SER A 647 -13.79 -0.60 23.06
CA SER A 647 -12.46 -1.14 23.42
C SER A 647 -12.52 -2.56 24.00
N ASP A 648 -11.34 -3.21 24.14
CA ASP A 648 -11.23 -4.57 24.68
C ASP A 648 -11.38 -4.61 26.20
N LEU A 649 -12.63 -4.54 26.66
CA LEU A 649 -13.01 -4.66 28.08
C LEU A 649 -13.32 -6.13 28.47
N GLY A 650 -12.98 -7.09 27.62
CA GLY A 650 -13.38 -8.48 27.78
C GLY A 650 -14.86 -8.71 27.44
N THR A 651 -15.45 -9.77 28.00
CA THR A 651 -16.73 -10.35 27.53
C THR A 651 -17.87 -10.32 28.56
N ASP A 652 -17.74 -9.55 29.64
CA ASP A 652 -18.74 -9.47 30.71
C ASP A 652 -20.02 -8.76 30.20
N PRO A 653 -21.19 -9.43 30.17
CA PRO A 653 -22.43 -8.82 29.69
C PRO A 653 -22.94 -7.66 30.54
N GLU A 654 -22.69 -7.64 31.85
CA GLU A 654 -23.21 -6.58 32.73
C GLU A 654 -22.39 -5.28 32.57
N VAL A 655 -21.08 -5.40 32.37
CA VAL A 655 -20.22 -4.26 31.99
C VAL A 655 -20.67 -3.69 30.65
N TRP A 656 -20.87 -4.54 29.64
CA TRP A 656 -21.33 -4.10 28.32
C TRP A 656 -22.72 -3.47 28.33
N LYS A 657 -23.65 -3.91 29.19
CA LYS A 657 -24.99 -3.30 29.31
C LYS A 657 -24.90 -1.85 29.75
N VAL A 658 -24.11 -1.54 30.77
CA VAL A 658 -23.95 -0.18 31.28
C VAL A 658 -23.30 0.72 30.22
N VAL A 659 -22.22 0.25 29.59
CA VAL A 659 -21.49 1.02 28.57
C VAL A 659 -22.35 1.30 27.34
N LEU A 660 -23.07 0.29 26.82
CA LEU A 660 -23.83 0.43 25.57
C LEU A 660 -25.18 1.12 25.74
N PHE A 661 -25.78 1.07 26.93
CA PHE A 661 -27.01 1.84 27.21
C PHE A 661 -26.74 3.36 27.21
N HIS A 662 -25.57 3.78 27.68
CA HIS A 662 -25.13 5.18 27.59
C HIS A 662 -24.98 5.63 26.12
N GLU A 663 -24.28 4.85 25.30
CA GLU A 663 -24.13 5.17 23.87
C GLU A 663 -25.44 5.11 23.08
N ALA A 664 -26.43 4.31 23.51
CA ALA A 664 -27.75 4.27 22.90
C ALA A 664 -28.51 5.60 23.00
N LEU A 665 -28.37 6.31 24.12
CA LEU A 665 -28.94 7.64 24.30
C LEU A 665 -28.30 8.64 23.32
N HIS A 666 -26.98 8.56 23.10
CA HIS A 666 -26.28 9.39 22.11
C HIS A 666 -26.72 9.10 20.67
N VAL A 667 -26.90 7.82 20.30
CA VAL A 667 -27.47 7.46 18.98
C VAL A 667 -28.85 8.06 18.78
N HIS A 668 -29.74 7.96 19.77
CA HIS A 668 -31.11 8.49 19.67
C HIS A 668 -31.11 10.01 19.51
N GLN A 669 -30.29 10.73 20.27
CA GLN A 669 -30.07 12.18 20.09
C GLN A 669 -29.61 12.53 18.67
N PHE A 670 -28.63 11.79 18.12
CA PHE A 670 -28.13 12.02 16.74
C PHE A 670 -29.20 11.77 15.67
N LEU A 671 -30.13 10.84 15.88
CA LEU A 671 -31.22 10.53 14.95
C LEU A 671 -32.33 11.58 14.98
N GLU A 672 -32.80 11.99 16.17
CA GLU A 672 -33.94 12.91 16.32
C GLU A 672 -33.55 14.38 16.14
N TRP A 673 -32.37 14.80 16.63
CA TRP A 673 -31.98 16.21 16.68
C TRP A 673 -30.70 16.54 15.91
N GLY A 674 -30.06 15.53 15.31
CA GLY A 674 -28.84 15.69 14.51
C GLY A 674 -27.58 15.92 15.34
N ARG A 675 -26.46 16.19 14.66
CA ARG A 675 -25.16 16.42 15.32
C ARG A 675 -25.15 17.80 16.01
N PRO A 676 -24.77 17.90 17.30
CA PRO A 676 -24.65 19.19 17.97
C PRO A 676 -23.63 20.09 17.25
N VAL A 677 -24.04 21.31 16.88
CA VAL A 677 -23.14 22.29 16.23
C VAL A 677 -22.73 23.43 17.16
N SER A 678 -23.31 23.50 18.37
CA SER A 678 -22.91 24.42 19.41
C SER A 678 -22.90 23.77 20.79
N TYR A 679 -22.18 24.42 21.71
CA TYR A 679 -22.14 24.04 23.12
C TYR A 679 -23.54 24.04 23.76
N GLU A 680 -24.35 25.10 23.61
CA GLU A 680 -25.71 25.12 24.18
C GLU A 680 -26.62 24.00 23.66
N GLN A 681 -26.46 23.52 22.42
CA GLN A 681 -27.24 22.40 21.90
C GLN A 681 -26.87 21.08 22.58
N MET A 682 -25.57 20.75 22.67
CA MET A 682 -25.10 19.56 23.40
C MET A 682 -25.68 19.52 24.82
N MET A 683 -25.70 20.68 25.48
CA MET A 683 -26.22 20.82 26.85
C MET A 683 -27.72 20.66 27.00
N ILE A 684 -28.51 21.05 26.00
CA ILE A 684 -29.95 20.78 25.98
C ILE A 684 -30.17 19.29 25.76
N TYR A 685 -29.46 18.70 24.79
CA TYR A 685 -29.66 17.29 24.41
C TYR A 685 -29.22 16.30 25.49
N GLU A 686 -28.09 16.52 26.17
CA GLU A 686 -27.70 15.69 27.32
C GLU A 686 -28.70 15.83 28.47
N ALA A 687 -29.07 17.06 28.85
CA ALA A 687 -30.01 17.28 29.94
C ALA A 687 -31.40 16.69 29.67
N ASP A 688 -31.92 16.83 28.44
CA ASP A 688 -33.23 16.31 28.07
C ASP A 688 -33.21 14.79 27.84
N ALA A 689 -32.10 14.20 27.38
CA ALA A 689 -31.95 12.74 27.34
C ALA A 689 -31.89 12.11 28.74
N TYR A 690 -31.16 12.72 29.69
CA TYR A 690 -31.18 12.26 31.08
C TYR A 690 -32.56 12.42 31.73
N ARG A 691 -33.32 13.49 31.43
CA ARG A 691 -34.71 13.66 31.89
C ARG A 691 -35.70 12.69 31.22
N GLY A 692 -35.50 12.38 29.94
CA GLY A 692 -36.31 11.45 29.16
C GLY A 692 -36.21 9.98 29.60
N THR A 693 -35.23 9.62 30.43
CA THR A 693 -35.11 8.26 31.01
C THR A 693 -36.34 7.83 31.81
N HIS A 694 -37.17 8.77 32.29
CA HIS A 694 -38.43 8.47 32.96
C HIS A 694 -39.54 7.94 32.02
N THR A 695 -39.39 8.02 30.70
CA THR A 695 -40.40 7.58 29.72
C THR A 695 -39.91 6.51 28.74
N TRP A 696 -38.64 6.10 28.79
CA TRP A 696 -38.13 4.99 27.98
C TRP A 696 -38.48 3.62 28.57
N GLY A 697 -39.73 3.20 28.35
CA GLY A 697 -40.20 1.85 28.67
C GLY A 697 -41.22 1.74 29.80
N SER A 698 -42.38 2.39 29.68
CA SER A 698 -43.57 2.11 30.53
C SER A 698 -44.21 0.72 30.28
N GLY A 699 -43.44 -0.22 29.70
CA GLY A 699 -43.82 -1.58 29.29
C GLY A 699 -43.23 -2.69 30.16
N LYS A 700 -42.99 -2.43 31.46
CA LYS A 700 -42.59 -3.40 32.50
C LYS A 700 -41.20 -4.04 32.36
N GLY A 701 -40.19 -3.31 32.81
CA GLY A 701 -38.87 -3.84 33.16
C GLY A 701 -38.14 -2.86 34.06
N ARG A 702 -38.48 -2.82 35.36
CA ARG A 702 -37.91 -1.86 36.32
C ARG A 702 -36.39 -1.97 36.35
N ILE A 703 -35.69 -0.87 36.06
CA ILE A 703 -34.26 -0.71 36.34
C ILE A 703 -34.05 -0.87 37.86
N ASP A 704 -32.98 -1.56 38.24
CA ASP A 704 -32.60 -1.76 39.63
C ASP A 704 -32.47 -0.41 40.37
N ALA A 705 -33.05 -0.33 41.57
CA ALA A 705 -33.04 0.87 42.40
C ALA A 705 -31.61 1.39 42.68
N PHE A 706 -30.61 0.50 42.70
CA PHE A 706 -29.21 0.87 42.84
C PHE A 706 -28.69 1.71 41.67
N TYR A 707 -29.03 1.33 40.43
CA TYR A 707 -28.62 2.06 39.23
C TYR A 707 -29.41 3.35 39.06
N LEU A 708 -30.72 3.35 39.33
CA LEU A 708 -31.53 4.58 39.38
C LEU A 708 -30.93 5.61 40.35
N ALA A 709 -30.52 5.20 41.56
CA ALA A 709 -29.90 6.10 42.53
C ALA A 709 -28.52 6.65 42.08
N GLN A 710 -27.73 5.90 41.33
CA GLN A 710 -26.47 6.37 40.70
C GLN A 710 -26.72 7.38 39.58
N PHE A 711 -27.72 7.13 38.73
CA PHE A 711 -28.07 8.01 37.62
C PHE A 711 -28.77 9.30 38.09
N ASP A 712 -29.72 9.23 39.03
CA ASP A 712 -30.36 10.43 39.61
C ASP A 712 -29.33 11.34 40.30
N LYS A 713 -28.35 10.76 41.01
CA LYS A 713 -27.27 11.52 41.64
C LYS A 713 -26.38 12.24 40.62
N SER A 714 -26.09 11.59 39.49
CA SER A 714 -25.29 12.16 38.40
C SER A 714 -26.07 13.23 37.62
N ALA A 715 -27.32 12.96 37.24
CA ALA A 715 -28.20 13.88 36.54
C ALA A 715 -28.56 15.12 37.38
N SER A 716 -28.67 14.97 38.71
CA SER A 716 -28.84 16.07 39.67
C SER A 716 -27.62 17.00 39.70
N VAL A 717 -26.41 16.45 39.80
CA VAL A 717 -25.15 17.22 39.76
C VAL A 717 -25.00 17.94 38.41
N PHE A 718 -25.30 17.26 37.30
CA PHE A 718 -25.26 17.82 35.95
C PHE A 718 -26.24 19.00 35.78
N SER A 719 -27.52 18.78 36.10
CA SER A 719 -28.58 19.79 36.00
C SER A 719 -28.32 21.02 36.88
N SER A 720 -27.77 20.81 38.07
CA SER A 720 -27.44 21.88 39.03
C SER A 720 -26.25 22.73 38.57
N GLY A 721 -25.21 22.09 38.00
CA GLY A 721 -24.07 22.78 37.39
C GLY A 721 -24.50 23.63 36.19
N LEU A 722 -25.32 23.05 35.30
CA LEU A 722 -25.96 23.71 34.17
C LEU A 722 -26.71 24.99 34.54
N ALA A 723 -27.59 24.91 35.55
CA ALA A 723 -28.41 26.04 35.98
C ALA A 723 -27.54 27.20 36.49
N ARG A 724 -26.48 26.89 37.26
CA ARG A 724 -25.48 27.87 37.72
C ARG A 724 -24.70 28.51 36.57
N ILE A 725 -24.34 27.76 35.53
CA ILE A 725 -23.63 28.30 34.35
C ILE A 725 -24.57 29.19 33.51
N ARG A 726 -25.85 28.81 33.35
CA ARG A 726 -26.85 29.60 32.61
C ARG A 726 -27.30 30.89 33.30
N ALA A 727 -27.35 30.91 34.64
CA ALA A 727 -27.73 32.10 35.40
C ALA A 727 -26.69 33.23 35.28
N LYS A 728 -25.42 32.91 34.95
CA LYS A 728 -24.39 33.91 34.68
C LYS A 728 -24.60 34.49 33.27
N LYS A 729 -24.70 35.83 33.15
CA LYS A 729 -24.79 36.55 31.86
C LYS A 729 -23.45 36.53 31.09
N LEU A 730 -23.00 35.35 30.70
CA LEU A 730 -21.74 35.09 29.99
C LEU A 730 -21.92 35.10 28.47
N THR A 731 -20.87 35.51 27.75
CA THR A 731 -20.75 35.30 26.30
C THR A 731 -20.60 33.81 25.96
N PRO A 732 -20.93 33.36 24.73
CA PRO A 732 -20.90 31.92 24.39
C PRO A 732 -19.56 31.23 24.68
N ALA A 733 -18.43 31.86 24.31
CA ALA A 733 -17.10 31.32 24.56
C ALA A 733 -16.75 31.18 26.06
N ALA A 734 -17.17 32.15 26.89
CA ALA A 734 -16.97 32.07 28.34
C ALA A 734 -17.86 31.00 28.99
N ARG A 735 -19.06 30.78 28.43
CA ARG A 735 -19.99 29.73 28.87
C ARG A 735 -19.49 28.32 28.54
N GLU A 736 -18.87 28.15 27.38
CA GLU A 736 -18.22 26.90 26.95
C GLU A 736 -16.97 26.57 27.81
N ALA A 737 -16.18 27.59 28.18
CA ALA A 737 -15.01 27.41 29.05
C ALA A 737 -15.39 26.95 30.48
N GLU A 738 -16.44 27.53 31.07
CA GLU A 738 -17.00 27.09 32.37
C GLU A 738 -17.48 25.64 32.31
N PHE A 739 -18.11 25.22 31.22
CA PHE A 739 -18.56 23.84 31.10
C PHE A 739 -17.43 22.83 30.90
N LYS A 740 -16.38 23.15 30.13
CA LYS A 740 -15.18 22.30 30.09
C LYS A 740 -14.58 22.11 31.48
N LYS A 741 -14.55 23.18 32.27
CA LYS A 741 -14.11 23.11 33.67
C LYS A 741 -15.04 22.21 34.49
N PHE A 742 -16.36 22.36 34.37
CA PHE A 742 -17.34 21.48 35.03
C PHE A 742 -17.16 19.99 34.65
N MET A 743 -16.95 19.67 33.37
CA MET A 743 -16.70 18.30 32.90
C MET A 743 -15.37 17.71 33.39
N LEU A 744 -14.32 18.52 33.43
CA LEU A 744 -12.99 18.14 33.94
C LEU A 744 -12.97 17.99 35.48
N ASP A 745 -13.66 18.87 36.19
CA ASP A 745 -13.75 18.86 37.66
C ASP A 745 -14.67 17.71 38.14
N GLY A 746 -15.75 17.43 37.41
CA GLY A 746 -16.66 16.30 37.66
C GLY A 746 -16.11 14.93 37.25
N GLY A 747 -14.98 14.88 36.53
CA GLY A 747 -14.35 13.62 36.08
C GLY A 747 -14.97 12.99 34.82
N PHE A 748 -15.90 13.67 34.16
CA PHE A 748 -16.50 13.25 32.89
C PHE A 748 -15.56 13.39 31.68
N LEU A 749 -14.48 14.17 31.83
CA LEU A 749 -13.34 14.21 30.91
C LEU A 749 -12.03 13.95 31.66
N PRO A 750 -11.01 13.31 31.02
CA PRO A 750 -9.72 13.09 31.64
C PRO A 750 -9.05 14.40 32.07
N LYS A 751 -8.56 14.48 33.31
CA LYS A 751 -7.92 15.70 33.84
C LYS A 751 -6.74 16.12 32.96
N GLY A 752 -6.83 17.32 32.40
CA GLY A 752 -5.84 17.88 31.47
C GLY A 752 -6.22 17.82 29.98
N ALA A 753 -7.41 17.32 29.62
CA ALA A 753 -7.85 17.29 28.22
C ALA A 753 -7.95 18.70 27.60
N LYS A 754 -7.04 19.01 26.68
CA LYS A 754 -7.07 20.25 25.87
C LYS A 754 -8.01 20.08 24.68
N ILE A 755 -9.27 20.44 24.90
CA ILE A 755 -10.31 20.59 23.88
C ILE A 755 -10.52 22.10 23.70
N ASP A 756 -10.28 22.66 22.51
CA ASP A 756 -10.35 24.12 22.29
C ASP A 756 -11.78 24.57 21.94
N ARG A 757 -12.53 23.75 21.20
CA ARG A 757 -14.00 23.82 21.04
C ARG A 757 -14.61 22.41 21.17
N ILE A 758 -15.84 22.28 21.63
CA ILE A 758 -16.52 20.97 21.76
C ILE A 758 -16.59 20.20 20.42
N ALA A 759 -16.70 20.90 19.30
CA ALA A 759 -16.67 20.30 17.96
C ALA A 759 -15.37 19.53 17.66
N ASP A 760 -14.26 19.86 18.33
CA ASP A 760 -12.93 19.28 18.08
C ASP A 760 -12.80 17.83 18.59
N LEU A 761 -13.72 17.35 19.45
CA LEU A 761 -13.86 15.92 19.76
C LEU A 761 -14.21 15.09 18.51
N TYR A 762 -14.77 15.74 17.49
CA TYR A 762 -15.34 15.15 16.30
C TYR A 762 -14.71 15.66 14.98
N GLU A 763 -13.51 16.27 15.03
CA GLU A 763 -12.74 16.70 13.84
C GLU A 763 -11.61 15.70 13.49
N VAL A 764 -11.39 15.52 12.18
CA VAL A 764 -10.41 14.58 11.60
C VAL A 764 -9.08 15.28 11.32
N TRP A 765 -7.99 14.53 11.48
CA TRP A 765 -6.58 14.96 11.50
C TRP A 765 -6.10 15.88 10.35
N PRO A 766 -5.63 17.12 10.63
CA PRO A 766 -4.85 17.95 9.70
C PRO A 766 -3.39 18.19 10.18
N ALA A 767 -2.51 18.61 9.26
CA ALA A 767 -1.05 18.68 9.50
C ALA A 767 -0.45 20.12 9.43
N PRO A 768 0.18 20.63 10.51
CA PRO A 768 1.07 21.81 10.52
C PRO A 768 2.53 21.42 10.92
N ARG A 769 3.64 22.05 10.47
CA ARG A 769 4.16 23.44 10.40
C ARG A 769 4.94 23.92 11.65
N LYS A 770 6.15 24.46 11.39
CA LYS A 770 7.26 24.98 12.25
C LYS A 770 7.11 26.52 12.47
N PRO A 771 8.02 27.29 13.15
CA PRO A 771 9.17 26.99 14.06
C PRO A 771 9.40 27.95 15.30
N ALA A 772 10.38 27.63 16.18
CA ALA A 772 11.25 28.53 17.01
C ALA A 772 12.37 27.68 17.72
N GLY A 773 13.39 28.16 18.49
CA GLY A 773 14.06 29.48 18.63
C GLY A 773 15.05 29.53 19.85
N GLY A 774 16.36 29.81 19.66
CA GLY A 774 17.43 29.86 20.72
C GLY A 774 17.72 28.51 21.43
N GLY A 775 18.82 28.17 22.16
CA GLY A 775 20.14 28.72 22.55
C GLY A 775 20.77 27.75 23.62
N ARG A 776 22.04 27.76 24.11
CA ARG A 776 23.33 28.39 23.71
C ARG A 776 24.54 27.70 24.45
N ARG A 777 25.31 26.82 23.77
CA ARG A 777 26.70 26.30 24.07
C ARG A 777 27.08 25.71 25.46
N GLY A 778 27.87 24.62 25.43
CA GLY A 778 28.78 24.10 26.48
C GLY A 778 29.84 23.16 25.86
N ARG A 779 31.05 22.98 26.44
CA ARG A 779 32.27 22.52 25.72
C ARG A 779 32.97 21.26 26.30
N THR A 780 33.25 20.28 25.44
CA THR A 780 34.46 19.40 25.30
C THR A 780 35.10 18.65 26.49
N GLY A 781 35.42 17.37 26.29
CA GLY A 781 36.47 16.62 27.03
C GLY A 781 36.61 15.14 26.65
N ASP A 782 37.69 14.82 25.91
CA ASP A 782 38.39 13.52 25.74
C ASP A 782 37.73 12.28 25.12
N THR A 783 38.62 11.39 24.64
CA THR A 783 38.41 10.37 23.60
C THR A 783 38.74 8.97 24.07
N GLU A 784 37.88 8.00 23.76
CA GLU A 784 38.25 6.57 23.73
C GLU A 784 37.38 5.80 22.73
N GLU A 785 37.78 4.57 22.41
CA GLU A 785 37.34 3.81 21.23
C GLU A 785 35.82 3.73 21.07
N ALA A 786 35.31 4.15 19.91
CA ALA A 786 33.90 3.98 19.59
C ALA A 786 33.66 2.51 19.20
N ALA A 787 32.97 1.78 20.06
CA ALA A 787 32.42 0.47 19.76
C ALA A 787 30.90 0.52 19.95
N GLU A 788 30.19 -0.20 19.08
CA GLU A 788 28.81 -0.66 19.30
C GLU A 788 28.82 -1.73 20.42
N PHE A 789 27.68 -2.30 20.82
CA PHE A 789 27.64 -3.44 21.75
C PHE A 789 28.49 -4.57 21.16
N ALA A 790 29.74 -4.70 21.61
CA ALA A 790 30.70 -5.48 20.87
C ALA A 790 30.30 -6.95 20.97
N GLY A 791 30.58 -7.76 19.94
CA GLY A 791 30.31 -9.20 20.01
C GLY A 791 30.94 -9.86 21.26
N ARG A 792 32.02 -9.29 21.80
CA ARG A 792 32.60 -9.66 23.10
C ARG A 792 31.70 -9.36 24.30
N GLU A 793 31.03 -8.22 24.35
CA GLU A 793 30.10 -7.81 25.42
C GLU A 793 28.83 -8.66 25.39
N HIS A 794 28.18 -8.78 24.23
CA HIS A 794 27.05 -9.69 24.00
C HIS A 794 27.35 -11.11 24.46
N ARG A 795 28.48 -11.66 24.01
CA ARG A 795 28.95 -12.98 24.40
C ARG A 795 29.10 -13.10 25.91
N ALA A 796 29.80 -12.15 26.53
CA ALA A 796 30.17 -12.27 27.94
C ALA A 796 28.96 -12.10 28.88
N VAL A 797 28.01 -11.22 28.55
CA VAL A 797 26.71 -11.13 29.26
C VAL A 797 25.92 -12.44 29.11
N ALA A 798 25.86 -12.98 27.89
CA ALA A 798 25.15 -14.22 27.60
C ALA A 798 25.74 -15.45 28.32
N ASP A 799 27.05 -15.64 28.24
CA ASP A 799 27.74 -16.75 28.90
C ASP A 799 27.60 -16.67 30.44
N ALA A 800 27.67 -15.45 31.02
CA ALA A 800 27.46 -15.23 32.46
C ALA A 800 26.00 -15.41 32.93
N GLY A 801 25.02 -15.08 32.08
CA GLY A 801 23.60 -15.27 32.36
C GLY A 801 23.12 -16.72 32.20
N ALA A 802 23.63 -17.43 31.19
CA ALA A 802 23.19 -18.78 30.86
C ALA A 802 23.78 -19.86 31.77
N GLY A 803 25.04 -19.73 32.17
CA GLY A 803 25.78 -20.78 32.85
C GLY A 803 25.89 -22.06 32.00
N ALA A 804 25.85 -23.24 32.63
CA ALA A 804 25.92 -24.52 31.93
C ALA A 804 24.62 -24.85 31.15
N ILE A 805 24.43 -24.23 29.98
CA ILE A 805 23.26 -24.46 29.09
C ILE A 805 23.54 -25.51 27.99
N GLY A 806 24.82 -25.71 27.66
CA GLY A 806 25.29 -26.62 26.61
C GLY A 806 25.59 -25.93 25.26
N PRO A 807 26.20 -26.63 24.30
CA PRO A 807 26.54 -26.09 22.99
C PRO A 807 25.31 -25.86 22.11
N THR A 808 25.44 -25.05 21.06
CA THR A 808 24.35 -24.82 20.09
C THR A 808 24.33 -25.90 18.99
N SER A 809 23.31 -25.86 18.11
CA SER A 809 23.24 -26.73 16.92
C SER A 809 23.96 -26.18 15.68
N LEU A 810 24.71 -25.08 15.80
CA LEU A 810 25.32 -24.38 14.67
C LEU A 810 26.81 -24.71 14.58
N VAL A 811 27.23 -25.37 13.49
CA VAL A 811 28.62 -25.82 13.26
C VAL A 811 29.35 -24.82 12.37
N PHE A 812 30.58 -24.44 12.73
CA PHE A 812 31.37 -23.41 12.00
C PHE A 812 32.74 -23.90 11.48
N GLU A 813 33.21 -25.06 11.93
CA GLU A 813 34.43 -25.71 11.42
C GLU A 813 34.17 -27.23 11.31
N GLY A 814 35.17 -28.03 10.95
CA GLY A 814 35.03 -29.50 10.93
C GLY A 814 34.44 -30.05 12.23
N SER A 815 33.59 -31.08 12.14
CA SER A 815 32.99 -31.73 13.31
C SER A 815 34.10 -32.16 14.28
N PRO A 816 34.10 -31.70 15.55
CA PRO A 816 32.90 -31.40 16.35
C PRO A 816 32.65 -29.92 16.71
N LYS A 817 33.32 -28.92 16.10
CA LYS A 817 33.26 -27.52 16.58
C LYS A 817 31.95 -26.79 16.23
N ALA A 818 31.07 -26.67 17.24
CA ALA A 818 29.86 -25.85 17.20
C ALA A 818 30.06 -24.50 17.90
N LEU A 819 29.29 -23.48 17.48
CA LEU A 819 29.26 -22.17 18.12
C LEU A 819 28.80 -22.28 19.57
N GLY A 820 29.50 -21.59 20.47
CA GLY A 820 29.08 -21.40 21.86
C GLY A 820 27.77 -20.61 21.98
N PHE A 821 27.17 -20.61 23.17
CA PHE A 821 25.91 -19.89 23.42
C PHE A 821 26.09 -18.38 23.22
N GLY A 822 26.99 -17.74 23.96
CA GLY A 822 27.32 -16.34 23.77
C GLY A 822 27.93 -16.02 22.40
N GLU A 823 28.55 -17.00 21.73
CA GLU A 823 29.02 -16.81 20.35
C GLU A 823 27.87 -16.68 19.34
N VAL A 824 26.69 -17.28 19.59
CA VAL A 824 25.51 -17.03 18.76
C VAL A 824 24.83 -15.70 19.13
N VAL A 825 24.82 -15.31 20.41
CA VAL A 825 24.34 -13.98 20.84
C VAL A 825 25.17 -12.86 20.21
N ALA A 826 26.49 -13.05 20.08
CA ALA A 826 27.43 -12.11 19.47
C ALA A 826 27.39 -12.00 17.93
N LEU A 827 26.51 -12.77 17.28
CA LEU A 827 26.46 -12.90 15.81
C LEU A 827 25.04 -12.71 15.24
N ALA A 828 24.02 -13.08 16.01
CA ALA A 828 22.63 -12.77 15.69
C ALA A 828 22.43 -11.24 15.59
N GLY A 829 21.54 -10.79 14.72
CA GLY A 829 21.26 -9.35 14.52
C GLY A 829 22.35 -8.64 13.71
N ASP A 830 23.57 -8.61 14.24
CA ASP A 830 24.70 -7.84 13.69
C ASP A 830 25.29 -8.45 12.43
N TYR A 831 25.65 -9.74 12.48
CA TYR A 831 26.28 -10.46 11.37
C TYR A 831 25.29 -11.33 10.60
N PHE A 832 24.15 -11.72 11.20
CA PHE A 832 23.18 -12.61 10.57
C PHE A 832 21.73 -12.22 10.90
N ALA A 833 20.94 -12.02 9.84
CA ALA A 833 19.56 -11.53 9.91
C ALA A 833 18.56 -12.53 10.49
N SER A 834 18.91 -13.84 10.56
CA SER A 834 18.03 -14.87 11.12
C SER A 834 18.77 -16.13 11.53
N TYR A 835 18.22 -16.85 12.52
CA TYR A 835 18.66 -18.20 12.89
C TYR A 835 18.68 -19.16 11.68
N ASP A 836 17.69 -19.06 10.78
CA ASP A 836 17.61 -19.94 9.61
C ASP A 836 18.74 -19.66 8.59
N GLN A 837 19.22 -18.42 8.48
CA GLN A 837 20.41 -18.07 7.69
C GLN A 837 21.67 -18.71 8.28
N MET A 838 21.90 -18.58 9.59
CA MET A 838 23.06 -19.22 10.26
C MET A 838 23.02 -20.75 10.10
N ARG A 839 21.82 -21.35 10.24
CA ARG A 839 21.62 -22.79 10.07
C ARG A 839 21.87 -23.27 8.64
N GLU A 840 21.53 -22.47 7.63
CA GLU A 840 21.83 -22.81 6.23
C GLU A 840 23.33 -22.74 5.96
N LEU A 841 24.01 -21.67 6.40
CA LEU A 841 25.45 -21.50 6.21
C LEU A 841 26.26 -22.60 6.89
N ALA A 842 25.84 -23.09 8.07
CA ALA A 842 26.47 -24.22 8.74
C ALA A 842 26.54 -25.53 7.90
N ARG A 843 25.71 -25.66 6.85
CA ARG A 843 25.64 -26.88 6.01
C ARG A 843 26.79 -26.98 5.02
N SER A 844 27.27 -25.88 4.45
CA SER A 844 28.33 -25.88 3.42
C SER A 844 29.70 -25.53 4.00
N SER A 845 30.79 -25.91 3.31
CA SER A 845 32.17 -25.53 3.69
C SER A 845 32.36 -24.01 3.65
N ASN A 846 31.92 -23.35 2.57
CA ASN A 846 31.96 -21.90 2.42
C ASN A 846 31.11 -21.17 3.49
N GLY A 847 29.90 -21.64 3.76
CA GLY A 847 29.06 -21.04 4.80
C GLY A 847 29.61 -21.23 6.21
N ARG A 848 30.31 -22.35 6.48
CA ARG A 848 31.09 -22.54 7.70
C ARG A 848 32.26 -21.57 7.80
N ALA A 849 33.00 -21.33 6.71
CA ALA A 849 34.06 -20.31 6.68
C ALA A 849 33.51 -18.90 6.98
N GLN A 850 32.33 -18.54 6.48
CA GLN A 850 31.65 -17.28 6.82
C GLN A 850 31.28 -17.20 8.32
N LEU A 851 30.77 -18.29 8.91
CA LEU A 851 30.50 -18.34 10.36
C LEU A 851 31.80 -18.25 11.18
N ALA A 852 32.90 -18.87 10.71
CA ALA A 852 34.20 -18.82 11.36
C ALA A 852 34.83 -17.40 11.32
N HIS A 853 34.79 -16.74 10.17
CA HIS A 853 35.26 -15.36 10.02
C HIS A 853 34.39 -14.39 10.84
N ALA A 854 33.05 -14.47 10.76
CA ALA A 854 32.17 -13.63 11.57
C ALA A 854 32.44 -13.81 13.07
N ARG A 855 32.60 -15.05 13.54
CA ARG A 855 33.00 -15.38 14.91
C ARG A 855 34.34 -14.75 15.29
N TRP A 856 35.36 -14.82 14.42
CA TRP A 856 36.66 -14.18 14.66
C TRP A 856 36.53 -12.66 14.76
N SER A 857 35.83 -12.02 13.82
CA SER A 857 35.58 -10.58 13.81
C SER A 857 34.85 -10.10 15.06
N ALA A 858 33.85 -10.85 15.52
CA ALA A 858 33.05 -10.53 16.71
C ALA A 858 33.77 -10.80 18.06
N THR A 859 34.77 -11.69 18.11
CA THR A 859 35.30 -12.21 19.39
C THR A 859 36.82 -12.13 19.58
N ALA A 860 37.61 -11.81 18.56
CA ALA A 860 39.06 -11.65 18.70
C ALA A 860 39.43 -10.44 19.60
N SER A 861 40.57 -10.55 20.29
CA SER A 861 41.15 -9.50 21.14
C SER A 861 42.65 -9.33 20.86
N GLY A 862 43.18 -8.13 21.05
CA GLY A 862 44.59 -7.79 20.80
C GLY A 862 44.79 -6.89 19.57
N SER A 863 45.89 -6.15 19.55
CA SER A 863 46.35 -5.31 18.45
C SER A 863 47.68 -5.84 17.88
N GLY A 864 47.88 -5.67 16.56
CA GLY A 864 49.07 -6.17 15.88
C GLY A 864 49.31 -7.67 16.08
N SER A 865 50.54 -8.03 16.45
CA SER A 865 51.02 -9.42 16.60
C SER A 865 50.37 -10.23 17.73
N THR A 866 49.55 -9.61 18.58
CA THR A 866 48.85 -10.29 19.69
C THR A 866 47.47 -10.81 19.33
N ARG A 867 46.91 -10.40 18.18
CA ARG A 867 45.59 -10.85 17.72
C ARG A 867 45.69 -12.24 17.10
N PRO A 868 44.77 -13.19 17.38
CA PRO A 868 44.76 -14.50 16.72
C PRO A 868 44.69 -14.35 15.20
N PRO A 869 45.43 -15.18 14.42
CA PRO A 869 45.42 -15.10 12.96
C PRO A 869 44.00 -15.27 12.41
N GLU A 870 43.71 -14.54 11.33
CA GLU A 870 42.41 -14.60 10.67
C GLU A 870 42.17 -16.00 10.06
N PRO A 871 40.96 -16.58 10.17
CA PRO A 871 40.65 -17.86 9.55
C PRO A 871 40.90 -17.84 8.03
N THR A 872 41.44 -18.92 7.47
CA THR A 872 41.69 -19.09 6.04
C THR A 872 40.39 -19.24 5.24
N GLY A 873 39.69 -18.12 5.07
CA GLY A 873 38.59 -17.97 4.11
C GLY A 873 39.09 -17.45 2.76
N ASP A 874 38.39 -17.81 1.69
CA ASP A 874 38.43 -17.06 0.43
C ASP A 874 37.98 -15.61 0.70
N ASP A 875 38.65 -14.61 0.13
CA ASP A 875 38.27 -13.20 0.21
C ASP A 875 36.77 -12.97 -0.08
N ALA A 876 36.16 -13.79 -0.94
CA ALA A 876 34.74 -13.75 -1.22
C ALA A 876 33.86 -14.02 0.02
N ALA A 877 34.29 -14.92 0.91
CA ALA A 877 33.60 -15.22 2.17
C ALA A 877 33.74 -14.07 3.17
N ILE A 878 34.94 -13.47 3.26
CA ILE A 878 35.23 -12.31 4.11
C ILE A 878 34.36 -11.11 3.67
N ARG A 879 34.39 -10.75 2.38
CA ARG A 879 33.53 -9.71 1.79
C ARG A 879 32.03 -9.99 2.05
N ALA A 880 31.57 -11.22 1.85
CA ALA A 880 30.17 -11.59 2.04
C ALA A 880 29.66 -11.52 3.49
N VAL A 881 30.56 -11.53 4.49
CA VAL A 881 30.24 -11.26 5.90
C VAL A 881 30.24 -9.75 6.14
N ASN A 882 31.28 -9.04 5.75
CA ASN A 882 31.42 -7.60 6.00
C ASN A 882 30.31 -6.78 5.33
N ASP A 883 29.99 -7.05 4.05
CA ASP A 883 28.87 -6.41 3.34
C ASP A 883 27.52 -6.68 4.03
N ARG A 884 27.38 -7.82 4.70
CA ARG A 884 26.14 -8.21 5.38
C ARG A 884 26.00 -7.49 6.70
N ALA A 885 27.06 -7.42 7.49
CA ALA A 885 27.10 -6.66 8.73
C ALA A 885 26.82 -5.17 8.47
N ALA A 886 27.48 -4.55 7.47
CA ALA A 886 27.23 -3.16 7.09
C ALA A 886 25.76 -2.89 6.71
N ARG A 887 25.14 -3.79 5.92
CA ARG A 887 23.72 -3.66 5.58
C ARG A 887 22.79 -3.83 6.78
N LEU A 888 23.13 -4.70 7.74
CA LEU A 888 22.34 -4.91 8.95
C LEU A 888 22.43 -3.69 9.87
N ALA A 889 23.64 -3.21 10.19
CA ALA A 889 23.86 -2.01 11.00
C ALA A 889 23.09 -0.77 10.50
N ALA A 890 22.99 -0.59 9.17
CA ALA A 890 22.27 0.55 8.61
C ALA A 890 20.75 0.37 8.50
N THR A 891 20.24 -0.86 8.27
CA THR A 891 18.82 -1.06 7.90
C THR A 891 17.99 -1.87 8.91
N ASN A 892 18.60 -2.46 9.94
CA ASN A 892 17.94 -3.40 10.83
C ASN A 892 17.25 -2.70 12.02
N VAL A 893 16.08 -2.11 11.76
CA VAL A 893 15.23 -1.48 12.78
C VAL A 893 14.78 -2.40 13.94
N SER A 894 15.03 -3.72 13.89
CA SER A 894 14.69 -4.65 14.98
C SER A 894 15.56 -4.50 16.23
N HIS A 895 16.64 -3.73 16.16
CA HIS A 895 17.57 -3.47 17.27
C HIS A 895 17.15 -2.29 18.17
N PHE A 896 16.14 -1.47 17.82
CA PHE A 896 15.82 -0.25 18.60
C PHE A 896 14.50 -0.34 19.38
N SER A 897 14.54 -0.01 20.68
CA SER A 897 13.45 -0.31 21.62
C SER A 897 12.49 0.84 21.92
N ALA A 898 12.68 2.01 21.30
CA ALA A 898 11.74 3.15 21.37
C ALA A 898 10.29 2.77 20.94
N GLU A 899 10.14 1.77 20.05
CA GLU A 899 8.85 1.14 19.69
C GLU A 899 8.72 -0.31 20.23
N GLY A 900 9.57 -0.73 21.16
CA GLY A 900 9.64 -2.10 21.66
C GLY A 900 9.99 -3.16 20.61
N ALA A 901 10.73 -2.83 19.54
CA ALA A 901 11.08 -3.79 18.48
C ALA A 901 11.94 -4.95 19.03
N ASN A 902 12.96 -4.64 19.84
CA ASN A 902 13.83 -5.61 20.51
C ASN A 902 13.02 -6.62 21.33
N TRP A 903 12.09 -6.09 22.13
CA TRP A 903 11.21 -6.90 22.96
C TRP A 903 10.31 -7.81 22.12
N ARG A 904 9.82 -7.34 20.96
CA ARG A 904 9.04 -8.13 20.00
C ARG A 904 9.87 -9.26 19.37
N GLU A 905 11.09 -8.99 18.90
CA GLU A 905 11.95 -10.04 18.33
C GLU A 905 12.45 -11.03 19.38
N TYR A 906 12.94 -10.57 20.53
CA TYR A 906 13.26 -11.45 21.66
C TYR A 906 12.06 -12.34 22.02
N SER A 907 10.87 -11.76 22.22
CA SER A 907 9.65 -12.51 22.56
C SER A 907 9.28 -13.55 21.49
N SER A 908 9.47 -13.20 20.21
CA SER A 908 9.24 -14.07 19.05
C SER A 908 10.19 -15.26 19.03
N TRP A 909 11.49 -15.05 19.27
CA TRP A 909 12.49 -16.12 19.29
C TRP A 909 12.45 -16.95 20.58
N HIS A 910 12.23 -16.33 21.72
CA HIS A 910 12.04 -17.02 23.00
C HIS A 910 10.83 -17.97 22.93
N ALA A 911 9.66 -17.52 22.45
CA ALA A 911 8.50 -18.40 22.27
C ALA A 911 8.77 -19.61 21.34
N LYS A 912 9.57 -19.42 20.28
CA LYS A 912 10.03 -20.50 19.38
C LYS A 912 11.05 -21.42 20.05
N ALA A 913 11.86 -20.93 20.99
CA ALA A 913 12.80 -21.70 21.79
C ALA A 913 12.09 -22.53 22.87
N LEU A 914 11.14 -21.93 23.62
CA LEU A 914 10.26 -22.63 24.57
C LEU A 914 9.51 -23.78 23.88
N THR A 915 8.95 -23.55 22.68
CA THR A 915 8.24 -24.58 21.90
C THR A 915 9.14 -25.75 21.48
N ASP A 916 10.38 -25.47 21.05
CA ASP A 916 11.37 -26.51 20.76
C ASP A 916 11.85 -27.22 22.03
N ALA A 917 11.96 -26.51 23.17
CA ALA A 917 12.38 -27.07 24.46
C ALA A 917 11.36 -28.06 25.06
N VAL A 918 10.05 -27.79 24.97
CA VAL A 918 9.01 -28.80 25.31
C VAL A 918 9.18 -30.04 24.44
N GLY A 919 9.42 -29.85 23.14
CA GLY A 919 9.57 -30.93 22.17
C GLY A 919 10.86 -31.74 22.34
N ALA A 920 11.92 -31.12 22.86
CA ALA A 920 13.20 -31.77 23.10
C ALA A 920 13.12 -32.77 24.24
N GLY A 921 12.60 -32.37 25.41
CA GLY A 921 12.57 -33.26 26.58
C GLY A 921 13.97 -33.79 26.93
N ALA A 922 14.21 -35.09 26.73
CA ALA A 922 15.49 -35.74 26.94
C ALA A 922 16.39 -35.82 25.67
N ASP A 923 15.89 -35.44 24.48
CA ASP A 923 16.68 -35.40 23.24
C ASP A 923 17.64 -34.19 23.26
N ASP A 924 18.93 -34.46 23.42
CA ASP A 924 19.99 -33.45 23.42
C ASP A 924 20.21 -32.80 22.04
N ARG A 925 19.93 -33.49 20.92
CA ARG A 925 20.05 -32.89 19.59
C ARG A 925 18.94 -31.86 19.37
N ALA A 926 17.72 -32.17 19.80
CA ALA A 926 16.61 -31.22 19.81
C ALA A 926 16.85 -30.08 20.82
N TRP A 927 17.46 -30.35 21.97
CA TRP A 927 17.84 -29.33 22.94
C TRP A 927 18.81 -28.30 22.37
N ARG A 928 19.90 -28.74 21.71
CA ARG A 928 20.88 -27.84 21.06
C ARG A 928 20.24 -26.86 20.05
N LYS A 929 19.13 -27.26 19.41
CA LYS A 929 18.34 -26.42 18.50
C LYS A 929 17.50 -25.37 19.25
N ALA A 930 16.89 -25.74 20.37
CA ALA A 930 16.19 -24.80 21.25
C ALA A 930 17.17 -23.75 21.82
N VAL A 931 18.33 -24.21 22.30
CA VAL A 931 19.44 -23.37 22.79
C VAL A 931 19.95 -22.40 21.71
N ALA A 932 20.06 -22.83 20.46
CA ALA A 932 20.49 -21.97 19.35
C ALA A 932 19.46 -20.87 19.00
N LYS A 933 18.16 -21.18 19.09
CA LYS A 933 17.08 -20.18 18.92
C LYS A 933 17.01 -19.20 20.08
N GLU A 934 17.22 -19.69 21.30
CA GLU A 934 17.29 -18.86 22.50
C GLU A 934 18.44 -17.85 22.38
N ALA A 935 19.65 -18.32 22.06
CA ALA A 935 20.80 -17.45 21.83
C ALA A 935 20.53 -16.41 20.73
N PHE A 936 19.87 -16.80 19.63
CA PHE A 936 19.50 -15.85 18.58
C PHE A 936 18.53 -14.77 19.09
N GLY A 937 17.55 -15.13 19.92
CA GLY A 937 16.61 -14.17 20.52
C GLY A 937 17.23 -13.28 21.60
N LEU A 938 18.20 -13.80 22.33
CA LEU A 938 18.85 -13.09 23.44
C LEU A 938 19.73 -11.93 23.01
N HIS A 939 20.21 -11.91 21.76
CA HIS A 939 20.90 -10.74 21.20
C HIS A 939 20.03 -9.48 21.34
N PHE A 940 18.80 -9.52 20.83
CA PHE A 940 17.82 -8.45 20.98
C PHE A 940 17.43 -8.18 22.44
N LEU A 941 17.47 -9.19 23.33
CA LEU A 941 17.27 -8.94 24.76
C LEU A 941 18.43 -8.11 25.32
N THR A 942 19.67 -8.46 25.01
CA THR A 942 20.86 -7.73 25.48
C THR A 942 20.94 -6.31 24.92
N ASP A 943 20.60 -6.09 23.64
CA ASP A 943 20.40 -4.74 23.06
C ASP A 943 19.41 -3.91 23.89
N ALA A 944 18.36 -4.54 24.44
CA ALA A 944 17.36 -3.81 25.22
C ALA A 944 17.89 -3.23 26.54
N PHE A 945 19.12 -3.56 26.96
CA PHE A 945 19.83 -2.94 28.08
C PHE A 945 20.79 -1.82 27.66
N ALA A 946 21.01 -1.62 26.36
CA ALA A 946 21.85 -0.57 25.81
C ALA A 946 21.16 0.79 25.85
N ALA A 947 21.84 1.81 26.40
CA ALA A 947 21.26 3.14 26.58
C ALA A 947 20.76 3.78 25.28
N GLY A 948 21.51 3.67 24.18
CA GLY A 948 21.11 4.15 22.85
C GLY A 948 19.85 3.46 22.33
N HIS A 949 19.69 2.16 22.62
CA HIS A 949 18.57 1.35 22.16
C HIS A 949 17.31 1.56 23.02
N VAL A 950 17.43 1.93 24.30
CA VAL A 950 16.28 2.24 25.19
C VAL A 950 15.42 3.38 24.64
N ARG A 951 16.06 4.39 24.04
CA ARG A 951 15.42 5.70 23.82
C ARG A 951 15.51 6.27 22.41
N THR A 952 16.64 6.14 21.71
CA THR A 952 16.81 6.84 20.42
C THR A 952 15.88 6.22 19.35
N PRO A 953 14.94 6.97 18.75
CA PRO A 953 13.97 6.43 17.80
C PRO A 953 14.57 6.36 16.39
N ARG A 954 15.60 5.54 16.20
CA ARG A 954 16.40 5.47 14.96
C ARG A 954 15.55 5.33 13.69
N GLY A 955 14.51 4.49 13.73
CA GLY A 955 13.57 4.31 12.61
C GLY A 955 12.77 5.58 12.26
N GLU A 956 12.30 6.36 13.25
CA GLU A 956 11.64 7.65 13.00
C GLU A 956 12.60 8.67 12.40
N ILE A 957 13.84 8.72 12.92
CA ILE A 957 14.90 9.59 12.42
C ILE A 957 15.18 9.27 10.95
N GLN A 958 15.56 8.03 10.65
CA GLN A 958 15.84 7.56 9.29
C GLN A 958 14.66 7.82 8.35
N ALA A 959 13.42 7.49 8.74
CA ALA A 959 12.23 7.69 7.89
C ALA A 959 11.93 9.17 7.63
N TRP A 960 12.11 10.05 8.63
CA TRP A 960 11.92 11.49 8.48
C TRP A 960 12.97 12.10 7.56
N TYR A 961 14.21 11.63 7.64
CA TYR A 961 15.34 12.07 6.83
C TYR A 961 15.27 11.56 5.41
N ALA A 962 15.02 10.27 5.18
CA ALA A 962 14.87 9.69 3.84
C ALA A 962 13.75 10.38 3.03
N LYS A 963 12.69 10.85 3.69
CA LYS A 963 11.60 11.64 3.08
C LYS A 963 12.01 13.06 2.65
N ARG A 964 13.13 13.59 3.15
CA ARG A 964 13.56 15.00 2.98
C ARG A 964 14.91 15.15 2.28
N TYR A 965 15.79 14.18 2.47
CA TYR A 965 17.15 14.08 1.98
C TYR A 965 17.36 12.64 1.49
N PRO A 966 16.81 12.27 0.31
CA PRO A 966 16.82 10.89 -0.17
C PRO A 966 18.23 10.47 -0.61
N GLY A 967 18.76 9.42 0.02
CA GLY A 967 20.01 8.74 -0.36
C GLY A 967 21.30 9.40 0.15
N SER A 968 22.41 8.68 0.02
CA SER A 968 23.78 9.12 0.34
C SER A 968 24.42 9.97 -0.76
N GLN A 969 23.77 10.10 -1.91
CA GLN A 969 24.27 10.74 -3.14
C GLN A 969 24.95 12.11 -2.89
N PRO A 970 24.38 13.06 -2.11
CA PRO A 970 25.03 14.35 -1.89
C PRO A 970 26.36 14.25 -1.12
N MET A 971 26.52 13.25 -0.25
CA MET A 971 27.74 13.02 0.53
C MET A 971 28.83 12.33 -0.31
N ILE A 972 28.45 11.36 -1.16
CA ILE A 972 29.38 10.72 -2.11
C ILE A 972 29.87 11.75 -3.14
N ASP A 973 28.97 12.54 -3.72
CA ASP A 973 29.33 13.54 -4.73
C ASP A 973 30.19 14.68 -4.14
N TYR A 974 29.99 15.01 -2.85
CA TYR A 974 30.86 15.93 -2.12
C TYR A 974 32.27 15.36 -1.91
N LEU A 975 32.39 14.10 -1.49
CA LEU A 975 33.67 13.40 -1.34
C LEU A 975 34.39 13.30 -2.70
N ALA A 976 33.69 12.89 -3.75
CA ALA A 976 34.25 12.78 -5.10
C ALA A 976 34.76 14.13 -5.62
N ARG A 977 34.05 15.23 -5.33
CA ARG A 977 34.53 16.59 -5.62
C ARG A 977 35.80 16.94 -4.84
N PHE A 978 35.84 16.67 -3.54
CA PHE A 978 37.01 16.95 -2.69
C PHE A 978 38.25 16.19 -3.17
N VAL A 979 38.10 14.88 -3.42
CA VAL A 979 39.16 14.01 -3.95
C VAL A 979 39.64 14.52 -5.30
N PHE A 980 38.73 14.85 -6.22
CA PHE A 980 39.09 15.42 -7.52
C PHE A 980 39.90 16.70 -7.39
N GLU A 981 39.46 17.66 -6.57
CA GLU A 981 40.14 18.95 -6.39
C GLU A 981 41.55 18.79 -5.80
N ARG A 982 41.74 17.84 -4.88
CA ARG A 982 43.06 17.50 -4.29
C ARG A 982 43.98 16.71 -5.21
N LEU A 983 43.44 15.93 -6.16
CA LEU A 983 44.22 15.26 -7.21
C LEU A 983 44.60 16.23 -8.35
N VAL A 984 43.74 17.19 -8.69
CA VAL A 984 44.06 18.28 -9.64
C VAL A 984 45.19 19.14 -9.09
N ALA A 985 45.12 19.56 -7.82
CA ALA A 985 46.16 20.36 -7.17
C ALA A 985 47.55 19.66 -7.14
N ARG A 986 47.58 18.33 -7.26
CA ARG A 986 48.80 17.50 -7.32
C ARG A 986 49.22 17.11 -8.74
N ASN A 987 48.55 17.66 -9.76
CA ASN A 987 48.76 17.31 -11.18
C ASN A 987 48.63 15.80 -11.46
N ARG A 988 47.74 15.10 -10.72
CA ARG A 988 47.48 13.65 -10.86
C ARG A 988 46.26 13.30 -11.72
N ILE A 989 45.48 14.30 -12.14
CA ILE A 989 44.39 14.11 -13.12
C ILE A 989 44.96 14.29 -14.54
N PRO A 990 44.87 13.28 -15.43
CA PRO A 990 45.30 13.42 -16.82
C PRO A 990 44.61 14.56 -17.55
N SER A 991 45.26 15.12 -18.58
CA SER A 991 44.76 16.27 -19.35
C SER A 991 43.34 16.08 -19.93
N ILE A 992 42.95 14.84 -20.26
CA ILE A 992 41.58 14.51 -20.69
C ILE A 992 40.55 14.61 -19.55
N GLY A 993 40.94 14.30 -18.31
CA GLY A 993 40.10 14.46 -17.11
C GLY A 993 39.90 15.94 -16.74
N LEU A 994 40.90 16.79 -16.98
CA LEU A 994 40.79 18.25 -16.84
C LEU A 994 39.85 18.88 -17.88
N LYS A 995 39.78 18.31 -19.10
CA LYS A 995 38.81 18.74 -20.12
C LYS A 995 37.36 18.31 -19.82
N PHE A 996 37.16 17.27 -19.01
CA PHE A 996 35.83 16.74 -18.67
C PHE A 996 35.68 16.52 -17.14
N PRO A 997 35.73 17.60 -16.32
CA PRO A 997 35.78 17.48 -14.87
C PRO A 997 34.53 16.84 -14.26
N GLY A 998 33.36 16.95 -14.90
CA GLY A 998 32.14 16.23 -14.50
C GLY A 998 32.32 14.71 -14.58
N LYS A 999 32.76 14.20 -15.74
CA LYS A 999 32.98 12.76 -15.96
C LYS A 999 34.09 12.19 -15.07
N ALA A 1000 35.12 12.99 -14.78
CA ALA A 1000 36.18 12.59 -13.86
C ALA A 1000 35.66 12.48 -12.40
N ARG A 1001 34.79 13.40 -11.97
CA ARG A 1001 34.12 13.32 -10.65
C ARG A 1001 33.11 12.17 -10.57
N GLU A 1002 32.34 11.92 -11.62
CA GLU A 1002 31.45 10.76 -11.73
C GLU A 1002 32.23 9.46 -11.57
N LYS A 1003 33.34 9.29 -12.32
CA LYS A 1003 34.21 8.11 -12.18
C LYS A 1003 34.77 7.94 -10.78
N ILE A 1004 35.22 9.03 -10.12
CA ILE A 1004 35.70 8.96 -8.73
C ILE A 1004 34.56 8.57 -7.78
N ALA A 1005 33.34 9.08 -7.98
CA ALA A 1005 32.17 8.71 -7.19
C ALA A 1005 31.80 7.23 -7.37
N ASP A 1006 31.91 6.69 -8.58
CA ASP A 1006 31.67 5.28 -8.89
C ASP A 1006 32.77 4.37 -8.33
N ASP A 1007 34.04 4.76 -8.42
CA ASP A 1007 35.17 4.05 -7.79
C ASP A 1007 35.00 4.04 -6.25
N ILE A 1008 34.48 5.12 -5.64
CA ILE A 1008 34.13 5.19 -4.21
C ILE A 1008 33.01 4.20 -3.90
N ARG A 1009 31.90 4.21 -4.65
CA ARG A 1009 30.77 3.25 -4.48
C ARG A 1009 31.26 1.81 -4.60
N GLN A 1010 32.09 1.50 -5.60
CA GLN A 1010 32.62 0.17 -5.83
C GLN A 1010 33.53 -0.32 -4.69
N ARG A 1011 34.37 0.57 -4.12
CA ARG A 1011 35.31 0.23 -3.03
C ARG A 1011 34.65 0.15 -1.66
N ALA A 1012 33.65 0.98 -1.39
CA ALA A 1012 32.89 0.97 -0.14
C ALA A 1012 31.72 -0.04 -0.14
N GLY A 1013 31.40 -0.63 -1.30
CA GLY A 1013 30.40 -1.66 -1.44
C GLY A 1013 29.02 -1.20 -0.96
N ALA A 1014 28.24 -2.12 -0.39
CA ALA A 1014 26.90 -1.83 0.07
C ALA A 1014 26.81 -0.79 1.20
N ALA A 1015 27.93 -0.44 1.85
CA ALA A 1015 27.96 0.59 2.89
C ALA A 1015 27.81 2.01 2.31
N ALA A 1016 28.31 2.28 1.09
CA ALA A 1016 28.17 3.59 0.44
C ALA A 1016 26.70 3.94 0.14
N ASP A 1017 25.91 2.93 -0.23
CA ASP A 1017 24.49 3.10 -0.54
C ASP A 1017 23.64 3.34 0.73
N THR A 1018 24.16 3.03 1.92
CA THR A 1018 23.39 3.01 3.17
C THR A 1018 23.66 4.16 4.14
N TYR A 1019 24.68 4.99 3.94
CA TYR A 1019 24.94 6.16 4.80
C TYR A 1019 24.24 7.44 4.29
N SER A 1020 22.93 7.55 4.55
CA SER A 1020 22.21 8.82 4.36
C SER A 1020 22.42 9.77 5.54
N LEU A 1021 22.02 11.03 5.39
CA LEU A 1021 22.02 12.00 6.49
C LEU A 1021 21.19 11.55 7.71
N GLY A 1022 20.14 10.74 7.47
CA GLY A 1022 19.34 10.16 8.56
C GLY A 1022 20.12 9.17 9.40
N ASP A 1023 21.01 8.40 8.78
CA ASP A 1023 21.82 7.39 9.45
C ASP A 1023 22.89 8.05 10.31
N VAL A 1024 23.54 9.10 9.81
CA VAL A 1024 24.54 9.86 10.58
C VAL A 1024 23.91 10.58 11.78
N VAL A 1025 22.73 11.20 11.61
CA VAL A 1025 22.02 11.87 12.71
C VAL A 1025 21.47 10.88 13.72
N SER A 1026 20.99 9.73 13.23
CA SER A 1026 20.50 8.63 14.05
C SER A 1026 21.62 7.99 14.88
N LEU A 1027 22.82 7.84 14.31
CA LEU A 1027 24.01 7.36 14.99
C LEU A 1027 24.49 8.37 16.04
N ALA A 1028 24.52 9.66 15.70
CA ALA A 1028 24.92 10.71 16.65
C ALA A 1028 24.04 10.77 17.92
N LEU A 1029 22.72 10.62 17.80
CA LEU A 1029 21.85 10.52 18.98
C LEU A 1029 22.03 9.21 19.75
N HIS A 1030 22.17 8.12 19.02
CA HIS A 1030 22.37 6.79 19.58
C HIS A 1030 23.62 6.76 20.47
N ASP A 1031 24.75 7.24 19.95
CA ASP A 1031 26.02 7.33 20.66
C ASP A 1031 25.96 8.35 21.81
N PHE A 1032 25.18 9.43 21.64
CA PHE A 1032 24.91 10.38 22.73
C PHE A 1032 24.27 9.68 23.93
N ASP A 1033 23.17 8.96 23.70
CA ASP A 1033 22.49 8.16 24.73
C ASP A 1033 23.39 7.02 25.24
N GLY A 1034 24.24 6.44 24.37
CA GLY A 1034 25.28 5.47 24.71
C GLY A 1034 26.33 5.95 25.72
N ASN A 1035 26.57 7.26 25.85
CA ASN A 1035 27.37 7.79 26.97
C ASN A 1035 26.72 7.53 28.35
N GLY A 1036 25.40 7.29 28.36
CA GLY A 1036 24.64 6.63 29.40
C GLY A 1036 23.39 7.40 29.82
N LEU A 1037 22.31 6.65 30.01
CA LEU A 1037 20.93 7.09 30.17
C LEU A 1037 20.36 6.61 31.50
N TYR A 1038 19.61 7.44 32.22
CA TYR A 1038 18.88 7.00 33.40
C TYR A 1038 17.64 6.19 33.01
N VAL A 1039 17.47 5.04 33.67
CA VAL A 1039 16.42 4.07 33.33
C VAL A 1039 15.80 3.46 34.57
N VAL A 1040 14.60 2.90 34.41
CA VAL A 1040 13.84 2.22 35.47
C VAL A 1040 13.37 0.83 35.04
N SER A 1041 13.57 -0.17 35.91
CA SER A 1041 13.10 -1.56 35.75
C SER A 1041 12.21 -2.00 36.91
N ASP A 1042 11.37 -3.03 36.72
CA ASP A 1042 10.45 -3.51 37.79
C ASP A 1042 11.20 -4.30 38.89
N LYS A 1043 12.37 -4.87 38.55
CA LYS A 1043 13.27 -5.60 39.45
C LYS A 1043 14.66 -4.99 39.50
N ASP A 1044 15.35 -5.25 40.62
CA ASP A 1044 16.78 -5.01 40.78
C ASP A 1044 17.62 -6.15 40.16
N SER A 1045 18.95 -5.97 40.12
CA SER A 1045 19.91 -6.94 39.60
C SER A 1045 19.98 -8.27 40.39
N ARG A 1046 19.32 -8.35 41.56
CA ARG A 1046 19.17 -9.55 42.38
C ARG A 1046 17.82 -10.25 42.16
N GLY A 1047 16.96 -9.70 41.29
CA GLY A 1047 15.63 -10.23 40.98
C GLY A 1047 14.54 -9.85 41.98
N ARG A 1048 14.81 -8.93 42.92
CA ARG A 1048 13.83 -8.44 43.88
C ARG A 1048 12.99 -7.34 43.23
N SER A 1049 11.68 -7.39 43.41
CA SER A 1049 10.77 -6.33 42.93
C SER A 1049 10.96 -5.07 43.78
N VAL A 1050 11.07 -3.90 43.14
CA VAL A 1050 11.29 -2.63 43.83
C VAL A 1050 10.03 -1.75 43.69
N PRO A 1051 9.34 -1.40 44.79
CA PRO A 1051 8.20 -0.46 44.74
C PRO A 1051 8.65 0.90 44.18
N GLY A 1052 7.94 1.40 43.17
CA GLY A 1052 8.33 2.60 42.41
C GLY A 1052 9.33 2.34 41.28
N GLY A 1053 9.93 1.15 41.21
CA GLY A 1053 10.92 0.76 40.21
C GLY A 1053 12.37 0.90 40.70
N HIS A 1054 13.26 0.07 40.15
CA HIS A 1054 14.70 0.17 40.36
C HIS A 1054 15.29 1.16 39.37
N HIS A 1055 15.77 2.31 39.86
CA HIS A 1055 16.40 3.34 39.02
C HIS A 1055 17.91 3.11 38.93
N TRP A 1056 18.44 3.03 37.73
CA TRP A 1056 19.87 2.84 37.46
C TRP A 1056 20.29 3.58 36.19
N ARG A 1057 21.59 3.55 35.86
CA ARG A 1057 22.14 4.19 34.66
C ARG A 1057 22.54 3.11 33.66
N ALA A 1058 21.83 3.04 32.54
CA ALA A 1058 22.27 2.26 31.39
C ALA A 1058 23.48 2.94 30.73
N VAL A 1059 24.32 2.14 30.10
CA VAL A 1059 25.40 2.60 29.21
C VAL A 1059 25.19 1.98 27.83
N GLY A 1060 25.79 2.56 26.81
CA GLY A 1060 25.88 1.94 25.49
C GLY A 1060 27.02 0.94 25.44
N ASP A 1061 26.90 0.05 24.46
CA ASP A 1061 27.84 0.00 23.34
C ASP A 1061 29.29 0.35 23.66
N GLY A 1062 30.15 -0.67 23.79
CA GLY A 1062 31.59 -0.49 23.94
C GLY A 1062 32.05 0.01 25.30
N ARG A 1063 31.13 0.27 26.23
CA ARG A 1063 31.40 0.85 27.55
C ARG A 1063 31.01 -0.05 28.72
N LEU A 1064 30.63 -1.30 28.46
CA LEU A 1064 30.54 -2.29 29.53
C LEU A 1064 31.97 -2.76 29.86
N PRO A 1065 32.40 -2.76 31.14
CA PRO A 1065 33.77 -3.16 31.48
C PRO A 1065 34.05 -4.62 31.12
N THR A 1066 34.76 -4.86 30.02
CA THR A 1066 35.16 -6.22 29.61
C THR A 1066 36.25 -6.74 30.53
N GLY A 1067 35.84 -7.52 31.54
CA GLY A 1067 36.75 -8.14 32.51
C GLY A 1067 36.42 -7.74 33.94
N ARG A 1068 35.67 -8.60 34.65
CA ARG A 1068 35.47 -8.59 36.11
C ARG A 1068 35.12 -7.22 36.76
N SER A 1069 34.30 -6.37 36.14
CA SER A 1069 33.50 -5.41 36.91
C SER A 1069 32.15 -6.00 37.27
N SER A 1070 32.12 -6.87 38.29
CA SER A 1070 30.87 -7.31 38.93
C SER A 1070 30.18 -6.20 39.74
N GLN A 1071 30.58 -4.94 39.53
CA GLN A 1071 30.08 -3.73 40.20
C GLN A 1071 29.20 -2.87 39.29
N ASP A 1072 29.35 -2.95 37.97
CA ASP A 1072 28.51 -2.22 37.02
C ASP A 1072 27.06 -2.74 37.06
N GLU A 1073 26.11 -1.84 37.25
CA GLU A 1073 24.69 -2.21 37.40
C GLU A 1073 24.04 -2.55 36.06
N ALA A 1074 24.44 -1.94 34.94
CA ALA A 1074 23.92 -2.26 33.61
C ALA A 1074 24.32 -3.69 33.20
N TRP A 1075 25.59 -4.05 33.42
CA TRP A 1075 26.06 -5.42 33.26
C TRP A 1075 25.24 -6.42 34.08
N ARG A 1076 25.07 -6.16 35.38
CA ARG A 1076 24.33 -7.06 36.28
C ARG A 1076 22.86 -7.20 35.87
N MET A 1077 22.22 -6.11 35.46
CA MET A 1077 20.83 -6.09 35.01
C MET A 1077 20.64 -6.92 33.74
N ALA A 1078 21.54 -6.77 32.75
CA ALA A 1078 21.51 -7.57 31.53
C ALA A 1078 21.74 -9.06 31.82
N VAL A 1079 22.71 -9.40 32.67
CA VAL A 1079 22.96 -10.78 33.13
C VAL A 1079 21.74 -11.36 33.87
N ALA A 1080 21.04 -10.57 34.69
CA ALA A 1080 19.81 -10.99 35.37
C ALA A 1080 18.67 -11.26 34.39
N GLY A 1081 18.49 -10.41 33.36
CA GLY A 1081 17.53 -10.62 32.28
C GLY A 1081 17.80 -11.91 31.48
N VAL A 1082 19.04 -12.14 31.06
CA VAL A 1082 19.44 -13.40 30.38
C VAL A 1082 19.20 -14.61 31.28
N ARG A 1083 19.58 -14.53 32.57
CA ARG A 1083 19.38 -15.62 33.54
C ARG A 1083 17.90 -15.95 33.72
N ALA A 1084 17.03 -14.95 33.73
CA ALA A 1084 15.58 -15.13 33.80
C ALA A 1084 15.04 -15.89 32.56
N SER A 1085 15.45 -15.47 31.36
CA SER A 1085 15.11 -16.13 30.08
C SER A 1085 15.56 -17.59 30.04
N VAL A 1086 16.84 -17.86 30.33
CA VAL A 1086 17.39 -19.22 30.32
C VAL A 1086 16.79 -20.10 31.42
N GLY A 1087 16.43 -19.51 32.56
CA GLY A 1087 15.68 -20.18 33.63
C GLY A 1087 14.32 -20.69 33.15
N GLU A 1088 13.56 -19.83 32.47
CA GLU A 1088 12.26 -20.16 31.87
C GLU A 1088 12.39 -21.29 30.83
N LEU A 1089 13.40 -21.23 29.95
CA LEU A 1089 13.69 -22.28 28.98
C LEU A 1089 14.00 -23.64 29.64
N ARG A 1090 14.77 -23.65 30.74
CA ARG A 1090 15.08 -24.86 31.52
C ARG A 1090 13.82 -25.44 32.19
N GLN A 1091 12.99 -24.60 32.80
CA GLN A 1091 11.73 -25.02 33.43
C GLN A 1091 10.78 -25.65 32.40
N VAL A 1092 10.67 -25.06 31.20
CA VAL A 1092 9.87 -25.58 30.09
C VAL A 1092 10.42 -26.92 29.55
N ARG A 1093 11.75 -27.10 29.43
CA ARG A 1093 12.35 -28.41 29.09
C ARG A 1093 11.97 -29.48 30.13
N ALA A 1094 12.12 -29.18 31.42
CA ALA A 1094 11.81 -30.11 32.50
C ALA A 1094 10.32 -30.47 32.58
N ALA A 1095 9.43 -29.52 32.27
CA ALA A 1095 7.99 -29.79 32.16
C ALA A 1095 7.66 -30.68 30.95
N GLY A 1096 8.34 -30.48 29.81
CA GLY A 1096 8.24 -31.37 28.64
C GLY A 1096 8.75 -32.80 28.90
N GLN A 1097 9.81 -32.95 29.70
CA GLN A 1097 10.30 -34.27 30.15
C GLN A 1097 9.22 -35.00 30.97
N ARG A 1098 8.67 -34.34 32.01
CA ARG A 1098 7.59 -34.92 32.85
C ARG A 1098 6.33 -35.28 32.07
N ALA A 1099 6.04 -34.56 30.98
CA ALA A 1099 4.88 -34.80 30.13
C ALA A 1099 5.10 -35.84 29.01
N GLY A 1100 6.29 -36.45 28.91
CA GLY A 1100 6.58 -37.44 27.87
C GLY A 1100 6.68 -36.84 26.46
N ALA A 1101 7.47 -35.78 26.30
CA ALA A 1101 7.66 -34.93 25.11
C ALA A 1101 7.39 -35.56 23.71
N ALA A 1102 7.88 -36.78 23.45
CA ALA A 1102 7.70 -37.50 22.19
C ALA A 1102 6.22 -37.78 21.83
N ARG A 1103 5.31 -37.79 22.80
CA ARG A 1103 3.87 -38.04 22.63
C ARG A 1103 3.01 -36.77 22.70
N VAL A 1104 3.60 -35.60 22.94
CA VAL A 1104 2.84 -34.36 23.18
C VAL A 1104 2.53 -33.61 21.87
N PRO A 1105 1.25 -33.53 21.43
CA PRO A 1105 0.85 -32.76 20.25
C PRO A 1105 0.98 -31.25 20.48
N ALA A 1106 0.99 -30.47 19.40
CA ALA A 1106 1.31 -29.03 19.43
C ALA A 1106 0.45 -28.21 20.43
N THR A 1107 -0.84 -28.53 20.58
CA THR A 1107 -1.74 -27.89 21.55
C THR A 1107 -1.29 -28.15 22.99
N GLY A 1108 -0.98 -29.40 23.35
CA GLY A 1108 -0.48 -29.76 24.68
C GLY A 1108 0.86 -29.11 25.03
N ARG A 1109 1.69 -28.75 24.02
CA ARG A 1109 2.94 -28.01 24.25
C ARG A 1109 2.67 -26.56 24.69
N ALA A 1110 1.66 -25.91 24.11
CA ALA A 1110 1.25 -24.57 24.53
C ALA A 1110 0.70 -24.57 25.98
N ASP A 1111 -0.02 -25.61 26.39
CA ASP A 1111 -0.54 -25.74 27.76
C ASP A 1111 0.56 -26.00 28.80
N ILE A 1112 1.63 -26.70 28.41
CA ILE A 1112 2.82 -26.86 29.25
C ILE A 1112 3.52 -25.50 29.44
N ILE A 1113 3.74 -24.74 28.37
CA ILE A 1113 4.35 -23.41 28.44
C ILE A 1113 3.50 -22.48 29.29
N ARG A 1114 2.19 -22.36 29.02
CA ARG A 1114 1.27 -21.49 29.80
C ARG A 1114 1.30 -21.80 31.29
N ARG A 1115 1.34 -23.07 31.70
CA ARG A 1115 1.44 -23.45 33.12
C ARG A 1115 2.78 -23.11 33.74
N VAL A 1116 3.89 -23.21 33.01
CA VAL A 1116 5.21 -22.80 33.53
C VAL A 1116 5.27 -21.27 33.71
N LEU A 1117 4.73 -20.49 32.77
CA LEU A 1117 4.65 -19.03 32.91
C LEU A 1117 3.74 -18.61 34.07
N ALA A 1118 2.58 -19.25 34.21
CA ALA A 1118 1.61 -18.93 35.25
C ALA A 1118 2.01 -19.42 36.67
N ALA A 1119 3.00 -20.31 36.81
CA ALA A 1119 3.38 -20.91 38.08
C ALA A 1119 3.82 -19.88 39.15
N ASP A 1120 4.40 -18.75 38.71
CA ASP A 1120 4.82 -17.65 39.58
C ASP A 1120 3.85 -16.44 39.52
N GLY A 1121 2.62 -16.63 39.02
CA GLY A 1121 1.64 -15.55 38.82
C GLY A 1121 1.99 -14.57 37.70
N ARG A 1122 2.91 -14.91 36.80
CA ARG A 1122 3.42 -14.03 35.73
C ARG A 1122 2.53 -14.09 34.48
N SER A 1123 2.18 -12.93 33.95
CA SER A 1123 1.47 -12.76 32.67
C SER A 1123 2.40 -12.51 31.47
N THR A 1124 3.72 -12.40 31.71
CA THR A 1124 4.76 -12.12 30.70
C THR A 1124 6.01 -12.97 30.94
N PHE A 1125 6.87 -13.09 29.93
CA PHE A 1125 8.15 -13.81 30.02
C PHE A 1125 9.05 -13.23 31.13
N ALA A 1126 9.78 -14.10 31.83
CA ALA A 1126 10.54 -13.73 33.05
C ALA A 1126 11.47 -12.52 32.87
N ALA A 1127 12.09 -12.37 31.69
CA ALA A 1127 13.00 -11.27 31.39
C ALA A 1127 12.35 -9.87 31.42
N ARG A 1128 11.02 -9.75 31.22
CA ARG A 1128 10.34 -8.45 31.05
C ARG A 1128 10.58 -7.50 32.21
N ALA A 1129 10.56 -8.02 33.43
CA ALA A 1129 10.71 -7.23 34.66
C ALA A 1129 12.11 -6.61 34.85
N PHE A 1130 13.10 -7.05 34.07
CA PHE A 1130 14.47 -6.51 34.08
C PHE A 1130 14.73 -5.50 32.96
N VAL A 1131 13.94 -5.53 31.88
CA VAL A 1131 14.15 -4.65 30.71
C VAL A 1131 13.95 -3.18 31.10
N PRO A 1132 14.95 -2.31 30.91
CA PRO A 1132 14.83 -0.90 31.26
C PRO A 1132 13.81 -0.14 30.42
N ARG A 1133 13.27 0.92 31.02
CA ARG A 1133 12.50 1.99 30.36
C ARG A 1133 13.17 3.33 30.70
N GLU A 1134 13.06 4.34 29.85
CA GLU A 1134 13.61 5.67 30.15
C GLU A 1134 13.06 6.22 31.49
N ASP A 1135 13.92 6.87 32.28
CA ASP A 1135 13.50 7.77 33.37
C ASP A 1135 13.41 9.22 32.82
N PRO A 1136 12.24 9.68 32.35
CA PRO A 1136 12.11 10.98 31.68
C PRO A 1136 12.33 12.18 32.63
N GLY A 1137 12.35 11.95 33.95
CA GLY A 1137 12.63 12.99 34.94
C GLY A 1137 14.12 13.33 35.09
N ARG A 1138 15.03 12.48 34.57
CA ARG A 1138 16.48 12.62 34.77
C ARG A 1138 17.28 12.77 33.47
N ASN A 1139 16.67 12.58 32.31
CA ASN A 1139 17.35 12.64 31.01
C ASN A 1139 16.97 13.90 30.21
N PRO A 1140 17.84 14.40 29.31
CA PRO A 1140 17.50 15.51 28.40
C PRO A 1140 16.39 15.11 27.43
N ALA A 1141 15.36 15.95 27.25
CA ALA A 1141 14.22 15.61 26.40
C ALA A 1141 14.57 15.48 24.89
N LEU A 1142 14.03 14.45 24.24
CA LEU A 1142 14.06 14.24 22.78
C LEU A 1142 13.09 15.14 22.01
N GLN A 1143 11.96 15.50 22.62
CA GLN A 1143 10.91 16.30 22.01
C GLN A 1143 10.53 17.50 22.89
N ALA A 1144 10.08 18.58 22.24
CA ALA A 1144 9.90 19.88 22.87
C ALA A 1144 8.64 19.95 23.74
N THR A 1145 8.79 20.42 24.97
CA THR A 1145 7.68 20.86 25.82
C THR A 1145 7.62 22.40 25.82
N GLY A 1146 6.43 22.97 25.65
CA GLY A 1146 6.22 24.42 25.86
C GLY A 1146 6.85 25.38 24.84
N GLY A 1147 7.29 24.93 23.67
CA GLY A 1147 7.75 25.80 22.58
C GLY A 1147 9.24 26.21 22.62
N THR A 1148 10.00 25.75 23.62
CA THR A 1148 11.47 25.78 23.57
C THR A 1148 12.01 24.59 22.77
N ARG A 1149 13.14 24.76 22.08
CA ARG A 1149 13.75 23.70 21.26
C ARG A 1149 14.34 22.63 22.17
N ALA A 1150 13.89 21.38 22.04
CA ALA A 1150 14.35 20.29 22.89
C ALA A 1150 15.88 20.10 22.75
N PRO A 1151 16.60 19.73 23.84
CA PRO A 1151 18.03 19.49 23.80
C PRO A 1151 18.45 18.52 22.68
N LEU A 1152 17.68 17.45 22.49
CA LEU A 1152 17.94 16.37 21.53
C LEU A 1152 16.99 16.38 20.30
N ASP A 1153 16.36 17.53 19.96
CA ASP A 1153 15.61 17.65 18.70
C ASP A 1153 16.53 17.27 17.53
N TRP A 1154 16.19 16.24 16.77
CA TRP A 1154 17.06 15.64 15.76
C TRP A 1154 16.73 16.05 14.33
N HIS A 1155 15.74 16.93 14.13
CA HIS A 1155 15.33 17.33 12.80
C HIS A 1155 16.35 18.28 12.14
N TRP A 1156 16.80 17.99 10.91
CA TRP A 1156 17.77 18.85 10.19
C TRP A 1156 17.33 20.31 10.14
N LYS A 1157 18.29 21.22 10.28
CA LYS A 1157 18.11 22.68 10.46
C LYS A 1157 17.30 23.10 11.70
N SER A 1158 16.76 22.16 12.48
CA SER A 1158 16.23 22.39 13.84
C SER A 1158 16.91 21.52 14.91
N LEU A 1159 18.11 20.97 14.64
CA LEU A 1159 18.91 20.22 15.60
C LEU A 1159 19.04 20.94 16.95
N GLY A 1160 18.57 20.34 18.04
CA GLY A 1160 18.73 20.84 19.40
C GLY A 1160 20.21 21.03 19.77
N PRO A 1161 20.52 21.85 20.80
CA PRO A 1161 21.91 22.14 21.15
C PRO A 1161 22.74 20.89 21.46
N VAL A 1162 22.13 19.85 22.05
CA VAL A 1162 22.80 18.59 22.36
C VAL A 1162 22.86 17.69 21.12
N ALA A 1163 21.76 17.56 20.35
CA ALA A 1163 21.77 16.82 19.09
C ALA A 1163 22.82 17.36 18.09
N ARG A 1164 22.99 18.69 18.02
CA ARG A 1164 24.00 19.34 17.19
C ARG A 1164 25.42 19.07 17.69
N ALA A 1165 25.64 19.10 19.00
CA ALA A 1165 26.95 18.82 19.59
C ALA A 1165 27.35 17.34 19.41
N ALA A 1166 26.40 16.42 19.62
CA ALA A 1166 26.58 15.00 19.35
C ALA A 1166 26.98 14.76 17.89
N LEU A 1167 26.25 15.37 16.94
CA LEU A 1167 26.53 15.21 15.52
C LEU A 1167 27.86 15.84 15.08
N ASP A 1168 28.25 16.99 15.65
CA ASP A 1168 29.58 17.55 15.42
C ASP A 1168 30.67 16.62 15.96
N SER A 1169 30.47 15.99 17.12
CA SER A 1169 31.36 14.95 17.68
C SER A 1169 31.47 13.73 16.74
N THR A 1170 30.35 13.19 16.26
CA THR A 1170 30.31 12.07 15.30
C THR A 1170 31.06 12.39 14.01
N MET A 1171 30.88 13.60 13.47
CA MET A 1171 31.59 14.07 12.27
C MET A 1171 33.09 14.28 12.48
N ARG A 1172 33.52 14.66 13.69
CA ARG A 1172 34.95 14.90 14.02
C ARG A 1172 35.70 13.67 14.51
N GLN A 1173 35.00 12.67 15.04
CA GLN A 1173 35.62 11.54 15.75
C GLN A 1173 35.23 10.19 15.13
N ARG A 1174 33.94 9.82 15.15
CA ARG A 1174 33.46 8.50 14.70
C ARG A 1174 33.73 8.25 13.21
N ILE A 1175 33.22 9.09 12.32
CA ILE A 1175 33.40 8.91 10.87
C ILE A 1175 34.89 9.02 10.46
N PRO A 1176 35.68 9.98 10.98
CA PRO A 1176 37.11 10.03 10.72
C PRO A 1176 37.90 8.80 11.22
N ALA A 1177 37.45 8.14 12.30
CA ALA A 1177 38.08 6.91 12.79
C ALA A 1177 37.79 5.72 11.85
N GLU A 1178 36.53 5.54 11.45
CA GLU A 1178 36.13 4.50 10.48
C GLU A 1178 36.87 4.65 9.13
N LEU A 1179 36.95 5.88 8.62
CA LEU A 1179 37.70 6.19 7.40
C LEU A 1179 39.22 6.05 7.58
N GLY A 1180 39.75 6.21 8.80
CA GLY A 1180 41.17 6.04 9.12
C GLY A 1180 41.68 4.62 8.84
N SER A 1181 40.87 3.59 9.11
CA SER A 1181 41.20 2.20 8.77
C SER A 1181 41.26 1.97 7.26
N LEU A 1182 40.37 2.62 6.48
CA LEU A 1182 40.40 2.59 5.02
C LEU A 1182 41.64 3.30 4.45
N VAL A 1183 42.06 4.42 5.05
CA VAL A 1183 43.32 5.11 4.70
C VAL A 1183 44.50 4.17 4.92
N ALA A 1184 44.59 3.52 6.08
CA ALA A 1184 45.68 2.59 6.40
C ALA A 1184 45.75 1.39 5.42
N ALA A 1185 44.59 0.84 5.03
CA ALA A 1185 44.49 -0.26 4.08
C ALA A 1185 44.74 0.14 2.61
N THR A 1186 44.67 1.43 2.26
CA THR A 1186 44.84 1.91 0.88
C THR A 1186 46.31 1.78 0.46
N GLN A 1187 46.61 0.92 -0.51
CA GLN A 1187 47.99 0.67 -0.96
C GLN A 1187 48.60 1.80 -1.80
N ASP A 1188 47.78 2.54 -2.56
CA ASP A 1188 48.23 3.64 -3.40
C ASP A 1188 48.64 4.86 -2.54
N PRO A 1189 49.89 5.38 -2.65
CA PRO A 1189 50.36 6.47 -1.80
C PRO A 1189 49.60 7.80 -1.98
N ASP A 1190 49.22 8.15 -3.21
CA ASP A 1190 48.56 9.42 -3.50
C ASP A 1190 47.09 9.39 -3.05
N HIS A 1191 46.40 8.26 -3.29
CA HIS A 1191 45.06 8.05 -2.75
C HIS A 1191 45.06 8.02 -1.21
N ARG A 1192 46.07 7.40 -0.58
CA ARG A 1192 46.24 7.40 0.89
C ARG A 1192 46.39 8.83 1.43
N VAL A 1193 47.20 9.67 0.78
CA VAL A 1193 47.36 11.09 1.16
C VAL A 1193 46.05 11.86 1.01
N VAL A 1194 45.36 11.76 -0.13
CA VAL A 1194 44.12 12.52 -0.38
C VAL A 1194 42.96 12.07 0.52
N LEU A 1195 42.85 10.78 0.83
CA LEU A 1195 41.88 10.28 1.82
C LEU A 1195 42.25 10.75 3.24
N GLY A 1196 43.55 10.81 3.57
CA GLY A 1196 44.04 11.42 4.82
C GLY A 1196 43.67 12.90 4.94
N GLU A 1197 43.79 13.68 3.86
CA GLU A 1197 43.32 15.07 3.82
C GLU A 1197 41.80 15.18 4.03
N PHE A 1198 41.00 14.23 3.51
CA PHE A 1198 39.57 14.23 3.74
C PHE A 1198 39.21 13.88 5.20
N VAL A 1199 39.90 12.90 5.79
CA VAL A 1199 39.79 12.57 7.22
C VAL A 1199 40.11 13.78 8.09
N GLN A 1200 41.15 14.56 7.74
CA GLN A 1200 41.48 15.78 8.46
C GLN A 1200 40.45 16.90 8.23
N HIS A 1201 39.96 17.08 7.00
CA HIS A 1201 38.87 18.02 6.67
C HIS A 1201 37.61 17.76 7.50
N LEU A 1202 37.22 16.49 7.69
CA LEU A 1202 36.10 16.13 8.58
C LEU A 1202 36.38 16.49 10.05
N LYS A 1203 37.61 16.25 10.55
CA LYS A 1203 38.04 16.62 11.92
C LYS A 1203 38.00 18.14 12.16
N ASP A 1204 38.40 18.93 11.16
CA ASP A 1204 38.52 20.38 11.27
C ASP A 1204 37.16 21.09 11.12
N GLU A 1205 36.32 20.64 10.19
CA GLU A 1205 35.04 21.29 9.87
C GLU A 1205 33.85 20.70 10.64
N GLY A 1206 33.88 19.40 10.97
CA GLY A 1206 32.82 18.72 11.73
C GLY A 1206 31.45 18.82 11.06
N ILE A 1207 30.44 19.27 11.81
CA ILE A 1207 29.06 19.42 11.29
C ILE A 1207 28.97 20.41 10.12
N ALA A 1208 29.91 21.36 9.99
CA ALA A 1208 29.91 22.31 8.88
C ALA A 1208 30.08 21.61 7.51
N VAL A 1209 30.68 20.41 7.47
CA VAL A 1209 30.72 19.58 6.25
C VAL A 1209 29.31 19.16 5.84
N LEU A 1210 28.51 18.64 6.78
CA LEU A 1210 27.12 18.28 6.52
C LEU A 1210 26.27 19.50 6.16
N GLU A 1211 26.52 20.68 6.73
CA GLU A 1211 25.83 21.92 6.35
C GLU A 1211 26.22 22.41 4.95
N LYS A 1212 27.44 22.14 4.48
CA LYS A 1212 27.89 22.38 3.10
C LYS A 1212 27.29 21.37 2.10
N ILE A 1213 26.98 20.15 2.53
CA ILE A 1213 26.35 19.10 1.71
C ILE A 1213 24.82 19.29 1.65
N TYR A 1214 24.21 19.65 2.78
CA TYR A 1214 22.76 19.74 2.98
C TYR A 1214 22.34 21.17 3.43
N PRO A 1215 22.62 22.20 2.61
CA PRO A 1215 22.38 23.61 2.94
C PRO A 1215 20.90 23.96 3.09
#